data_AF-A0A955R0Z5-F1
#
_entry.id   AF-A0A955R0Z5-F1
#
_cell.length_a   1.000
_cell.length_b   1.000
_cell.length_c   1.000
_cell.angle_alpha   90.00
_cell.angle_beta   90.00
_cell.angle_gamma   90.00
#
_symmetry.space_group_name_H-M   'P 1'
#
loop_
_entity.id
_entity.type
_entity.pdbx_description
1 polymer ?
#
loop_
_entity_poly.entity_id
_entity_poly.type
_entity_poly.pdbx_seq_one_letter_code
_entity_poly.pdbx_strand_id
1 'polypeptide(L)'
;MRGKTFVLFRSSSGLWAIRYKLKFHLWKDWGKITLKDLDALYEIEPYYFQEKDALGLPEFKPVFRAWKNLQRAELWNESTVADFLTVLIGTSGYFEPADPAPPILKIFDPHPITKRTAAHPRGASRQKKKQPTLLLNLQPYLCDGKNIRAILGAWKPLWPRAMELLERRWKKIPGFAGGPPQQFNALGLHLKAHFQDAPWLCRIAFPEDFLKYWLPVCRFLTWKEVLACLRLFYDLRVDRDRSLLISISRMFFLSEEKKSLAWGQCMAGLKPSHRKSFSVLVNHSQIWKQEFDAAGRRQITELYNEVADEKLKSEGTTVVWGMRDGLSPAYLGEGLNLACRFDFELDSYPRKDCSDYPGRLISGLIDYVKSVNEFNGYTFYLLWRACGEAPGLVKQLKQTEWTGYPPRTIYGLLEFILQNRPPYPANRKELDKWNYLLSQIGALSDPLMKIPGEYHAEYFSNLFDVVIALETRSELKRILPLATRFLKRVCRPPFGKGNAAIRAVFYLLLFVPSNRVEDLLEGPNSSFSRLEKACRSNNQGRLLRYGMESLCRMDIHMALDGFLKFPSAFCRITKKLGALPRYIRYQVMREMGRHPLRKIDVEKISPKRLYLLVENKCPDSLLNPVPKKLRQHFEEALPLTAARISGYTEKFKDKIPLMSLETLDHLIWKRLQKPFGQAPKNEDWEHALQVMCWIDDNRRSLRECIRSYLNGNWDHVERHPATLSWLKKNSKLNFEAWKGGLTLWRELGKPGCVTIEIEQNPLEILKMGTYVGSCLGLGGNYTFNAATVLLDINKQVLYARDSQGKVLGRQLIVISKKQELVCFDVYPDRVSSAIRNLFLEFDRMFAQKLSLPIFRARNDDDDYEIEKILSQDWYDDYCWEKPGMK
;
A
#
# COMPACT_ATOMS: atom_id res chain seq x y z
N MET A 1 3.50 19.50 -18.32
CA MET A 1 2.84 20.36 -19.33
C MET A 1 3.03 21.82 -18.94
N ARG A 2 3.51 22.69 -19.84
CA ARG A 2 3.69 24.13 -19.57
C ARG A 2 2.63 24.93 -20.33
N GLY A 3 1.43 25.03 -19.78
CA GLY A 3 0.52 26.13 -20.14
C GLY A 3 1.01 27.38 -19.42
N LYS A 4 1.59 28.33 -20.14
CA LYS A 4 1.89 29.66 -19.59
C LYS A 4 0.74 30.56 -20.03
N THR A 5 -0.11 30.96 -19.11
CA THR A 5 -1.21 31.91 -19.42
C THR A 5 -1.13 33.06 -18.43
N PHE A 6 -1.36 34.28 -18.92
CA PHE A 6 -0.99 35.52 -18.27
C PHE A 6 -2.15 36.52 -18.30
N VAL A 7 -2.32 37.33 -17.25
CA VAL A 7 -3.29 38.44 -17.22
C VAL A 7 -2.51 39.73 -17.25
N LEU A 8 -2.71 40.58 -18.27
CA LEU A 8 -2.03 41.87 -18.40
C LEU A 8 -2.71 42.96 -17.59
N PHE A 9 -1.91 43.55 -16.72
CA PHE A 9 -2.18 44.77 -15.98
C PHE A 9 -1.29 45.88 -16.54
N ARG A 10 -1.64 47.12 -16.23
CA ARG A 10 -0.83 48.30 -16.57
C ARG A 10 -0.49 49.06 -15.29
N SER A 11 0.71 49.61 -15.24
CA SER A 11 1.17 50.52 -14.19
C SER A 11 2.03 51.61 -14.82
N SER A 12 2.34 52.66 -14.05
CA SER A 12 3.29 53.71 -14.45
C SER A 12 4.69 53.15 -14.80
N SER A 13 5.06 52.01 -14.20
CA SER A 13 6.33 51.32 -14.42
C SER A 13 6.33 50.38 -15.65
N GLY A 14 5.18 50.10 -16.26
CA GLY A 14 5.06 49.26 -17.45
C GLY A 14 3.79 48.40 -17.53
N LEU A 15 3.66 47.63 -18.62
CA LEU A 15 2.77 46.47 -18.65
C LEU A 15 3.41 45.36 -17.83
N TRP A 16 2.64 44.86 -16.89
CA TRP A 16 2.99 43.69 -16.11
C TRP A 16 1.93 42.64 -16.35
N ALA A 17 2.31 41.39 -16.33
CA ALA A 17 1.32 40.34 -16.35
C ALA A 17 1.55 39.43 -15.17
N ILE A 18 0.47 39.08 -14.48
CA ILE A 18 0.56 38.10 -13.42
C ILE A 18 0.87 36.76 -14.08
N ARG A 19 2.14 36.36 -13.96
CA ARG A 19 2.61 35.03 -14.31
C ARG A 19 2.37 34.14 -13.10
N TYR A 20 1.42 33.22 -13.22
CA TYR A 20 1.32 32.13 -12.26
C TYR A 20 2.50 31.17 -12.51
N LYS A 21 3.64 31.42 -11.88
CA LYS A 21 4.85 30.62 -12.03
C LYS A 21 4.85 29.52 -10.96
N LEU A 22 4.38 28.34 -11.32
CA LEU A 22 4.60 27.15 -10.50
C LEU A 22 6.05 26.69 -10.62
N LYS A 23 6.79 26.66 -9.50
CA LYS A 23 7.94 25.77 -9.37
C LYS A 23 7.40 24.35 -9.18
N PHE A 24 7.20 23.63 -10.28
CA PHE A 24 7.13 22.17 -10.20
C PHE A 24 8.54 21.67 -9.93
N HIS A 25 8.85 21.36 -8.68
CA HIS A 25 9.81 20.29 -8.44
C HIS A 25 9.15 19.01 -8.93
N LEU A 26 9.80 18.27 -9.84
CA LEU A 26 9.33 16.95 -10.24
C LEU A 26 9.56 16.02 -9.05
N TRP A 27 8.58 15.94 -8.15
CA TRP A 27 8.57 14.95 -7.09
C TRP A 27 8.23 13.61 -7.73
N LYS A 28 9.21 12.70 -7.80
CA LYS A 28 9.00 11.32 -8.29
C LYS A 28 8.18 10.48 -7.31
N ASP A 29 8.07 10.91 -6.05
CA ASP A 29 7.35 10.19 -5.00
C ASP A 29 6.07 10.92 -4.61
N TRP A 30 4.97 10.54 -5.26
CA TRP A 30 3.65 11.16 -5.12
C TRP A 30 2.99 10.94 -3.74
N GLY A 31 3.53 10.04 -2.91
CA GLY A 31 2.98 9.69 -1.60
C GLY A 31 3.47 10.55 -0.42
N LYS A 32 4.34 11.55 -0.62
CA LYS A 32 4.99 12.30 0.47
C LYS A 32 4.87 13.83 0.37
N ILE A 33 3.84 14.35 -0.29
CA ILE A 33 3.62 15.80 -0.36
C ILE A 33 3.03 16.30 0.97
N THR A 34 3.81 17.03 1.76
CA THR A 34 3.36 17.56 3.06
C THR A 34 2.54 18.85 2.89
N LEU A 35 1.84 19.29 3.95
CA LEU A 35 1.09 20.58 3.95
C LEU A 35 2.02 21.77 3.66
N LYS A 36 3.25 21.73 4.19
CA LYS A 36 4.27 22.76 4.01
C LYS A 36 4.70 22.87 2.54
N ASP A 37 4.70 21.76 1.80
CA ASP A 37 5.03 21.73 0.37
C ASP A 37 3.90 22.32 -0.50
N LEU A 38 2.64 22.16 -0.10
CA LEU A 38 1.48 22.76 -0.77
C LEU A 38 1.35 24.26 -0.47
N ASP A 39 1.62 24.69 0.77
CA ASP A 39 1.64 26.12 1.10
C ASP A 39 2.82 26.84 0.42
N ALA A 40 3.97 26.17 0.26
CA ALA A 40 5.12 26.68 -0.50
C ALA A 40 4.90 26.73 -2.03
N LEU A 41 3.83 26.12 -2.56
CA LEU A 41 3.50 26.16 -4.00
C LEU A 41 2.79 27.45 -4.44
N TYR A 42 2.47 28.36 -3.52
CA TYR A 42 1.68 29.57 -3.80
C TYR A 42 2.40 30.87 -3.40
N GLU A 43 3.61 31.10 -3.91
CA GLU A 43 4.10 32.47 -4.05
C GLU A 43 3.62 33.04 -5.37
N ILE A 44 2.66 33.98 -5.31
CA ILE A 44 2.44 34.91 -6.42
C ILE A 44 3.53 35.97 -6.32
N GLU A 45 4.62 35.76 -7.04
CA GLU A 45 5.45 36.90 -7.42
C GLU A 45 4.74 37.64 -8.56
N PRO A 46 4.36 38.92 -8.39
CA PRO A 46 4.06 39.78 -9.54
C PRO A 46 5.31 39.84 -10.42
N TYR A 47 5.34 38.99 -11.44
CA TYR A 47 6.47 38.91 -12.35
C TYR A 47 6.41 40.09 -13.31
N TYR A 48 7.34 41.02 -13.16
CA TYR A 48 7.54 42.07 -14.15
C TYR A 48 7.93 41.40 -15.46
N PHE A 49 7.11 41.58 -16.48
CA PHE A 49 7.40 41.01 -17.79
C PHE A 49 8.60 41.72 -18.38
N GLN A 50 9.67 40.98 -18.62
CA GLN A 50 10.61 41.38 -19.65
C GLN A 50 10.01 41.05 -21.02
N GLU A 51 10.11 42.00 -21.93
CA GLU A 51 9.51 42.01 -23.27
C GLU A 51 9.62 40.69 -24.06
N LYS A 52 10.73 39.96 -23.89
CA LYS A 52 10.98 38.67 -24.56
C LYS A 52 10.02 37.55 -24.15
N ASP A 53 9.52 37.53 -22.92
CA ASP A 53 8.64 36.46 -22.43
C ASP A 53 7.20 36.59 -22.97
N ALA A 54 6.76 37.80 -23.29
CA ALA A 54 5.38 38.14 -23.66
C ALA A 54 5.07 37.93 -25.13
N LEU A 55 6.09 38.08 -25.99
CA LEU A 55 6.01 37.83 -27.42
C LEU A 55 5.74 36.34 -27.75
N GLY A 56 5.80 35.45 -26.77
CA GLY A 56 5.43 34.03 -26.91
C GLY A 56 3.93 33.74 -26.95
N LEU A 57 3.06 34.70 -26.63
CA LEU A 57 1.59 34.52 -26.56
C LEU A 57 0.91 35.27 -27.71
N PRO A 58 0.41 34.57 -28.74
CA PRO A 58 -0.14 35.20 -29.94
C PRO A 58 -1.23 36.26 -29.65
N GLU A 59 -2.07 36.02 -28.65
CA GLU A 59 -3.22 36.86 -28.27
C GLU A 59 -2.82 38.20 -27.64
N PHE A 60 -1.63 38.30 -27.03
CA PHE A 60 -1.17 39.52 -26.37
C PHE A 60 -0.18 40.34 -27.19
N LYS A 61 0.34 39.78 -28.29
CA LYS A 61 1.21 40.50 -29.24
C LYS A 61 0.64 41.86 -29.68
N PRO A 62 -0.67 42.00 -29.99
CA PRO A 62 -1.23 43.31 -30.36
C PRO A 62 -1.17 44.33 -29.21
N VAL A 63 -1.43 43.89 -27.97
CA VAL A 63 -1.42 44.75 -26.76
C VAL A 63 -0.01 45.26 -26.45
N PHE A 64 1.00 44.38 -26.51
CA PHE A 64 2.39 44.78 -26.28
C PHE A 64 2.94 45.69 -27.39
N ARG A 65 2.63 45.38 -28.66
CA ARG A 65 3.01 46.25 -29.78
C ARG A 65 2.40 47.64 -29.61
N ALA A 66 1.11 47.69 -29.29
CA ALA A 66 0.42 48.94 -29.03
C ALA A 66 1.03 49.72 -27.85
N TRP A 67 1.32 49.04 -26.73
CA TRP A 67 1.96 49.67 -25.58
C TRP A 67 3.32 50.31 -25.91
N LYS A 68 4.15 49.64 -26.72
CA LYS A 68 5.43 50.20 -27.16
C LYS A 68 5.26 51.39 -28.11
N ASN A 69 4.32 51.32 -29.03
CA ASN A 69 4.06 52.42 -29.94
C ASN A 69 3.69 53.69 -29.17
N LEU A 70 2.95 53.55 -28.06
CA LEU A 70 2.58 54.65 -27.18
C LEU A 70 3.76 55.25 -26.40
N GLN A 71 4.88 54.55 -26.26
CA GLN A 71 6.11 55.10 -25.68
C GLN A 71 6.75 56.16 -26.58
N ARG A 72 6.52 56.05 -27.90
CA ARG A 72 7.12 56.87 -28.94
C ARG A 72 6.05 57.51 -29.81
N ALA A 73 4.95 57.96 -29.21
CA ALA A 73 3.88 58.58 -29.97
C ALA A 73 4.38 59.94 -30.49
N GLU A 74 4.71 59.99 -31.78
CA GLU A 74 5.19 61.20 -32.45
C GLU A 74 4.05 62.14 -32.84
N LEU A 75 2.86 61.59 -33.11
CA LEU A 75 1.72 62.34 -33.62
C LEU A 75 0.39 61.82 -33.04
N TRP A 76 -0.51 62.76 -32.78
CA TRP A 76 -1.90 62.50 -32.44
C TRP A 76 -2.68 62.13 -33.70
N ASN A 77 -2.67 60.83 -34.06
CA ASN A 77 -3.32 60.30 -35.26
C ASN A 77 -4.11 59.02 -34.95
N GLU A 78 -4.83 58.52 -35.96
CA GLU A 78 -5.74 57.38 -35.83
C GLU A 78 -5.04 56.08 -35.38
N SER A 79 -3.75 55.90 -35.71
CA SER A 79 -2.96 54.76 -35.26
C SER A 79 -2.62 54.83 -33.78
N THR A 80 -2.25 56.01 -33.28
CA THR A 80 -1.98 56.24 -31.85
C THR A 80 -3.25 55.99 -31.02
N VAL A 81 -4.41 56.44 -31.51
CA VAL A 81 -5.70 56.17 -30.88
C VAL A 81 -6.02 54.66 -30.88
N ALA A 82 -5.80 53.97 -32.01
CA ALA A 82 -6.02 52.53 -32.08
C ALA A 82 -5.08 51.74 -31.16
N ASP A 83 -3.83 52.17 -30.99
CA ASP A 83 -2.88 51.58 -30.04
C ASP A 83 -3.34 51.80 -28.60
N PHE A 84 -3.77 53.02 -28.26
CA PHE A 84 -4.32 53.35 -26.95
C PHE A 84 -5.55 52.51 -26.59
N LEU A 85 -6.50 52.36 -27.53
CA LEU A 85 -7.68 51.52 -27.37
C LEU A 85 -7.33 50.02 -27.29
N THR A 86 -6.36 49.57 -28.07
CA THR A 86 -5.86 48.19 -28.02
C THR A 86 -5.33 47.85 -26.62
N VAL A 87 -4.62 48.78 -25.98
CA VAL A 87 -4.16 48.63 -24.59
C VAL A 87 -5.34 48.67 -23.62
N LEU A 88 -6.26 49.63 -23.74
CA LEU A 88 -7.42 49.75 -22.85
C LEU A 88 -8.32 48.52 -22.87
N ILE A 89 -8.53 47.92 -24.04
CA ILE A 89 -9.37 46.73 -24.23
C ILE A 89 -8.65 45.47 -23.77
N GLY A 90 -7.33 45.41 -24.00
CA GLY A 90 -6.50 44.24 -23.70
C GLY A 90 -5.98 44.17 -22.25
N THR A 91 -6.21 45.19 -21.42
CA THR A 91 -5.74 45.26 -20.02
C THR A 91 -6.91 45.50 -19.07
N SER A 92 -6.84 44.95 -17.85
CA SER A 92 -7.81 45.29 -16.80
C SER A 92 -7.45 46.64 -16.19
N GLY A 93 -8.46 47.48 -15.94
CA GLY A 93 -8.29 48.86 -15.49
C GLY A 93 -7.84 49.01 -14.02
N TYR A 94 -7.03 48.10 -13.47
CA TYR A 94 -6.47 48.29 -12.14
C TYR A 94 -5.48 49.45 -12.18
N PHE A 95 -5.71 50.46 -11.34
CA PHE A 95 -4.90 51.67 -11.27
C PHE A 95 -4.04 51.57 -10.00
N GLU A 96 -2.75 51.30 -10.16
CA GLU A 96 -1.80 51.91 -9.22
C GLU A 96 -1.61 53.34 -9.73
N PRO A 97 -2.10 54.37 -8.99
CA PRO A 97 -1.83 55.75 -9.38
C PRO A 97 -0.31 55.90 -9.48
N ALA A 98 0.16 56.50 -10.57
CA ALA A 98 1.58 56.86 -10.63
C ALA A 98 1.87 57.75 -9.41
N ASP A 99 2.98 57.49 -8.72
CA ASP A 99 3.44 58.37 -7.65
C ASP A 99 4.74 59.06 -8.11
N PRO A 100 4.73 60.38 -8.38
CA PRO A 100 3.56 61.27 -8.40
C PRO A 100 2.69 61.10 -9.67
N ALA A 101 1.41 61.45 -9.57
CA ALA A 101 0.46 61.32 -10.67
C ALA A 101 0.88 62.20 -11.86
N PRO A 102 0.82 61.71 -13.12
CA PRO A 102 1.20 62.53 -14.25
C PRO A 102 0.27 63.76 -14.33
N PRO A 103 0.82 64.96 -14.61
CA PRO A 103 0.00 66.15 -14.78
C PRO A 103 -1.03 65.92 -15.88
N ILE A 104 -2.17 66.62 -15.83
CA ILE A 104 -3.20 66.49 -16.88
C ILE A 104 -2.57 66.81 -18.23
N LEU A 105 -2.62 65.85 -19.14
CA LEU A 105 -2.01 65.97 -20.46
C LEU A 105 -2.67 67.13 -21.22
N LYS A 106 -1.87 68.15 -21.55
CA LYS A 106 -2.31 69.22 -22.45
C LYS A 106 -2.33 68.65 -23.87
N ILE A 107 -3.52 68.33 -24.35
CA ILE A 107 -3.69 67.77 -25.69
C ILE A 107 -3.68 68.92 -26.68
N PHE A 108 -2.71 68.91 -27.58
CA PHE A 108 -2.63 69.88 -28.67
C PHE A 108 -3.64 69.51 -29.75
N ASP A 109 -4.27 70.51 -30.37
CA ASP A 109 -5.21 70.28 -31.47
C ASP A 109 -4.56 69.40 -32.55
N PRO A 110 -5.25 68.36 -33.03
CA PRO A 110 -4.71 67.49 -34.08
C PRO A 110 -4.35 68.36 -35.29
N HIS A 111 -3.10 68.25 -35.75
CA HIS A 111 -2.65 69.02 -36.91
C HIS A 111 -3.66 68.89 -38.04
N PRO A 112 -4.15 70.01 -38.62
CA PRO A 112 -5.17 69.96 -39.65
C PRO A 112 -4.64 69.10 -40.80
N ILE A 113 -5.36 68.03 -41.12
CA ILE A 113 -5.04 67.15 -42.24
C ILE A 113 -5.15 68.01 -43.49
N THR A 114 -4.01 68.47 -44.02
CA THR A 114 -3.96 69.18 -45.30
C THR A 114 -4.49 68.24 -46.38
N LYS A 115 -5.73 68.46 -46.83
CA LYS A 115 -6.30 67.77 -47.99
C LYS A 115 -5.38 68.05 -49.19
N ARG A 116 -4.88 67.00 -49.84
CA ARG A 116 -4.19 67.15 -51.13
C ARG A 116 -5.20 67.58 -52.18
N THR A 117 -5.12 68.83 -52.63
CA THR A 117 -5.80 69.30 -53.84
C THR A 117 -4.88 69.09 -55.05
N ALA A 118 -5.48 68.77 -56.20
CA ALA A 118 -4.82 68.24 -57.40
C ALA A 118 -4.05 69.27 -58.25
N ALA A 119 -3.72 70.45 -57.73
CA ALA A 119 -3.08 71.50 -58.50
C ALA A 119 -1.69 71.83 -57.92
N HIS A 120 -0.64 71.16 -58.43
CA HIS A 120 0.71 71.71 -58.64
C HIS A 120 1.66 70.65 -59.23
N PRO A 121 2.06 70.77 -60.52
CA PRO A 121 3.17 70.00 -61.07
C PRO A 121 4.50 70.78 -60.87
N ARG A 122 5.50 70.06 -60.34
CA ARG A 122 6.96 70.33 -60.38
C ARG A 122 7.51 71.62 -59.76
N GLY A 123 8.45 71.43 -58.83
CA GLY A 123 9.59 72.35 -58.61
C GLY A 123 9.56 73.23 -57.36
N ALA A 124 9.92 72.68 -56.20
CA ALA A 124 10.65 73.39 -55.15
C ALA A 124 11.01 72.41 -54.01
N SER A 125 12.28 72.04 -53.89
CA SER A 125 12.82 71.42 -52.69
C SER A 125 12.89 72.45 -51.55
N ARG A 126 11.74 72.77 -50.95
CA ARG A 126 11.74 73.38 -49.61
C ARG A 126 12.04 72.28 -48.60
N GLN A 127 13.26 72.29 -48.07
CA GLN A 127 13.56 71.61 -46.81
C GLN A 127 12.55 72.12 -45.76
N LYS A 128 11.50 71.33 -45.49
CA LYS A 128 10.70 71.53 -44.30
C LYS A 128 11.66 71.40 -43.13
N LYS A 129 11.89 72.49 -42.38
CA LYS A 129 12.45 72.39 -41.03
C LYS A 129 11.60 71.33 -40.32
N LYS A 130 12.16 70.15 -40.06
CA LYS A 130 11.57 69.17 -39.16
C LYS A 130 11.44 69.91 -37.83
N GLN A 131 10.24 70.38 -37.48
CA GLN A 131 9.96 70.68 -36.09
C GLN A 131 10.34 69.42 -35.31
N PRO A 132 11.10 69.55 -34.21
CA PRO A 132 11.39 68.39 -33.38
C PRO A 132 10.05 67.79 -32.96
N THR A 133 9.72 66.63 -33.51
CA THR A 133 8.55 65.87 -33.09
C THR A 133 8.83 65.48 -31.65
N LEU A 134 8.20 66.18 -30.72
CA LEU A 134 8.30 65.89 -29.30
C LEU A 134 7.70 64.49 -29.11
N LEU A 135 8.56 63.50 -28.95
CA LEU A 135 8.18 62.13 -28.65
C LEU A 135 7.44 62.15 -27.30
N LEU A 136 6.13 61.95 -27.34
CA LEU A 136 5.30 61.94 -26.15
C LEU A 136 5.11 60.50 -25.69
N ASN A 137 5.58 60.18 -24.49
CA ASN A 137 5.30 58.89 -23.88
C ASN A 137 3.90 58.91 -23.26
N LEU A 138 2.93 58.25 -23.91
CA LEU A 138 1.54 58.18 -23.46
C LEU A 138 1.27 57.09 -22.40
N GLN A 139 2.25 56.24 -22.08
CA GLN A 139 2.09 55.12 -21.16
C GLN A 139 1.72 55.53 -19.71
N PRO A 140 2.34 56.56 -19.10
CA PRO A 140 1.97 56.98 -17.74
C PRO A 140 0.53 57.49 -17.64
N TYR A 141 0.04 58.13 -18.71
CA TYR A 141 -1.30 58.71 -18.79
C TYR A 141 -2.41 57.67 -18.96
N LEU A 142 -2.08 56.49 -19.49
CA LEU A 142 -2.97 55.32 -19.53
C LEU A 142 -3.24 54.73 -18.14
N CYS A 143 -2.48 55.13 -17.12
CA CYS A 143 -2.62 54.68 -15.75
C CYS A 143 -3.40 55.66 -14.87
N ASP A 144 -3.91 56.76 -15.43
CA ASP A 144 -4.72 57.74 -14.71
C ASP A 144 -6.10 57.93 -15.37
N GLY A 145 -7.16 57.72 -14.61
CA GLY A 145 -8.54 57.78 -15.11
C GLY A 145 -8.96 59.17 -15.61
N LYS A 146 -8.38 60.26 -15.08
CA LYS A 146 -8.68 61.63 -15.54
C LYS A 146 -8.05 61.89 -16.90
N ASN A 147 -6.80 61.49 -17.09
CA ASN A 147 -6.08 61.60 -18.35
C ASN A 147 -6.69 60.72 -19.44
N ILE A 148 -7.10 59.49 -19.13
CA ILE A 148 -7.81 58.63 -20.11
C ILE A 148 -9.07 59.33 -20.63
N ARG A 149 -9.87 59.93 -19.75
CA ARG A 149 -11.07 60.68 -20.16
C ARG A 149 -10.73 61.90 -21.01
N ALA A 150 -9.71 62.67 -20.62
CA ALA A 150 -9.25 63.83 -21.39
C ALA A 150 -8.78 63.41 -22.81
N ILE A 151 -7.98 62.35 -22.88
CA ILE A 151 -7.44 61.78 -24.12
C ILE A 151 -8.54 61.26 -25.04
N LEU A 152 -9.46 60.45 -24.51
CA LEU A 152 -10.61 59.94 -25.27
C LEU A 152 -11.54 61.07 -25.74
N GLY A 153 -11.68 62.14 -24.95
CA GLY A 153 -12.45 63.32 -25.31
C GLY A 153 -11.86 64.09 -26.49
N ALA A 154 -10.54 64.33 -26.48
CA ALA A 154 -9.86 65.09 -27.53
C ALA A 154 -9.75 64.32 -28.86
N TRP A 155 -9.82 62.99 -28.83
CA TRP A 155 -9.67 62.14 -30.01
C TRP A 155 -10.96 61.83 -30.77
N LYS A 156 -12.06 62.49 -30.41
CA LYS A 156 -13.37 62.34 -31.06
C LYS A 156 -13.30 62.40 -32.60
N PRO A 157 -12.53 63.30 -33.25
CA PRO A 157 -12.48 63.37 -34.72
C PRO A 157 -11.75 62.18 -35.38
N LEU A 158 -10.82 61.53 -34.66
CA LEU A 158 -9.98 60.44 -35.16
C LEU A 158 -10.63 59.06 -34.93
N TRP A 159 -11.74 59.03 -34.19
CA TRP A 159 -12.38 57.82 -33.70
C TRP A 159 -12.80 56.83 -34.80
N PRO A 160 -13.55 57.22 -35.86
CA PRO A 160 -14.08 56.24 -36.82
C PRO A 160 -12.99 55.39 -37.49
N ARG A 161 -11.91 56.05 -37.92
CA ARG A 161 -10.75 55.41 -38.54
C ARG A 161 -9.90 54.63 -37.54
N ALA A 162 -9.76 55.11 -36.30
CA ALA A 162 -9.10 54.35 -35.24
C ALA A 162 -9.83 53.04 -34.95
N MET A 163 -11.17 53.04 -35.02
CA MET A 163 -11.98 51.83 -34.87
C MET A 163 -11.81 50.87 -36.04
N GLU A 164 -11.76 51.34 -37.29
CA GLU A 164 -11.42 50.48 -38.44
C GLU A 164 -10.06 49.79 -38.26
N LEU A 165 -9.06 50.53 -37.76
CA LEU A 165 -7.74 49.95 -37.46
C LEU A 165 -7.80 48.94 -36.31
N LEU A 166 -8.60 49.22 -35.29
CA LEU A 166 -8.80 48.32 -34.15
C LEU A 166 -9.48 47.01 -34.57
N GLU A 167 -10.53 47.08 -35.39
CA GLU A 167 -11.24 45.91 -35.95
C GLU A 167 -10.31 45.05 -36.82
N ARG A 168 -9.44 45.68 -37.62
CA ARG A 168 -8.41 44.93 -38.38
C ARG A 168 -7.40 44.22 -37.46
N ARG A 169 -7.08 44.82 -36.31
CA ARG A 169 -6.14 44.25 -35.33
C ARG A 169 -6.77 43.14 -34.50
N TRP A 170 -8.08 43.25 -34.21
CA TRP A 170 -8.84 42.28 -33.44
C TRP A 170 -9.97 41.71 -34.29
N LYS A 171 -9.71 40.58 -34.95
CA LYS A 171 -10.60 39.93 -35.94
C LYS A 171 -12.05 39.65 -35.48
N LYS A 172 -12.39 39.82 -34.19
CA LYS A 172 -13.70 39.48 -33.58
C LYS A 172 -14.01 40.31 -32.31
N ILE A 173 -14.15 41.64 -32.39
CA ILE A 173 -14.79 42.42 -31.30
C ILE A 173 -16.15 42.93 -31.80
N PRO A 174 -17.27 42.28 -31.44
CA PRO A 174 -18.60 42.76 -31.82
C PRO A 174 -18.96 44.07 -31.11
N GLY A 175 -19.62 45.01 -31.80
CA GLY A 175 -20.43 46.05 -31.13
C GLY A 175 -19.81 47.44 -30.95
N PHE A 176 -18.69 47.77 -31.59
CA PHE A 176 -18.11 49.11 -31.49
C PHE A 176 -18.57 50.11 -32.56
N ALA A 177 -19.21 49.64 -33.63
CA ALA A 177 -19.78 50.49 -34.67
C ALA A 177 -21.08 51.15 -34.17
N GLY A 178 -21.01 52.38 -33.63
CA GLY A 178 -22.24 53.16 -33.44
C GLY A 178 -22.33 54.27 -32.39
N GLY A 179 -21.27 54.70 -31.69
CA GLY A 179 -21.42 55.88 -30.82
C GLY A 179 -20.15 56.45 -30.18
N PRO A 180 -20.10 57.77 -29.92
CA PRO A 180 -18.93 58.45 -29.34
C PRO A 180 -18.69 58.07 -27.86
N PRO A 181 -17.43 57.99 -27.41
CA PRO A 181 -17.02 57.38 -26.15
C PRO A 181 -17.23 58.23 -24.89
N GLN A 182 -17.90 59.40 -25.00
CA GLN A 182 -18.02 60.37 -23.90
C GLN A 182 -18.75 59.82 -22.66
N GLN A 183 -19.41 58.66 -22.78
CA GLN A 183 -20.10 57.97 -21.68
C GLN A 183 -19.29 56.80 -21.07
N PHE A 184 -18.17 56.38 -21.66
CA PHE A 184 -17.42 55.20 -21.20
C PHE A 184 -16.13 55.59 -20.48
N ASN A 185 -15.94 55.08 -19.26
CA ASN A 185 -14.62 55.05 -18.62
C ASN A 185 -13.79 53.87 -19.16
N ALA A 186 -12.52 53.75 -18.75
CA ALA A 186 -11.64 52.65 -19.19
C ALA A 186 -12.27 51.25 -18.97
N LEU A 187 -12.98 51.09 -17.86
CA LEU A 187 -13.72 49.88 -17.53
C LEU A 187 -14.90 49.67 -18.49
N GLY A 188 -15.64 50.71 -18.84
CA GLY A 188 -16.76 50.68 -19.79
C GLY A 188 -16.33 50.27 -21.21
N LEU A 189 -15.13 50.68 -21.65
CA LEU A 189 -14.56 50.22 -22.93
C LEU A 189 -14.17 48.74 -22.90
N HIS A 190 -13.54 48.29 -21.81
CA HIS A 190 -13.24 46.87 -21.61
C HIS A 190 -14.52 46.03 -21.54
N LEU A 191 -15.53 46.50 -20.80
CA LEU A 191 -16.83 45.84 -20.68
C LEU A 191 -17.53 45.75 -22.04
N LYS A 192 -17.63 46.85 -22.79
CA LYS A 192 -18.26 46.86 -24.11
C LYS A 192 -17.56 45.95 -25.12
N ALA A 193 -16.23 45.82 -25.03
CA ALA A 193 -15.45 44.99 -25.93
C ALA A 193 -15.66 43.48 -25.72
N HIS A 194 -15.84 43.06 -24.47
CA HIS A 194 -15.89 41.64 -24.12
C HIS A 194 -17.31 41.17 -23.76
N PHE A 195 -18.24 42.08 -23.53
CA PHE A 195 -19.61 41.80 -23.08
C PHE A 195 -20.60 42.68 -23.87
N GLN A 196 -21.33 42.06 -24.80
CA GLN A 196 -22.23 42.75 -25.76
C GLN A 196 -23.27 43.66 -25.07
N ASP A 197 -23.45 44.87 -25.60
CA ASP A 197 -24.42 45.94 -25.27
C ASP A 197 -25.17 45.85 -23.93
N ALA A 198 -24.56 46.41 -22.88
CA ALA A 198 -25.28 46.77 -21.66
C ALA A 198 -24.78 48.13 -21.11
N PRO A 199 -25.28 49.26 -21.65
CA PRO A 199 -24.86 50.62 -21.30
C PRO A 199 -25.06 50.98 -19.81
N TRP A 200 -26.01 50.33 -19.14
CA TRP A 200 -26.31 50.54 -17.72
C TRP A 200 -25.23 49.97 -16.78
N LEU A 201 -24.30 49.14 -17.28
CA LEU A 201 -23.26 48.49 -16.48
C LEU A 201 -22.20 49.41 -15.93
N CYS A 202 -21.97 50.55 -16.58
CA CYS A 202 -21.08 51.58 -16.04
C CYS A 202 -21.63 52.19 -14.73
N ARG A 203 -22.88 51.87 -14.34
CA ARG A 203 -23.53 52.33 -13.12
C ARG A 203 -23.50 51.31 -11.98
N ILE A 204 -23.11 50.05 -12.24
CA ILE A 204 -22.95 49.05 -11.17
C ILE A 204 -21.60 49.27 -10.51
N ALA A 205 -21.60 49.51 -9.20
CA ALA A 205 -20.39 49.47 -8.39
C ALA A 205 -19.99 47.99 -8.17
N PHE A 206 -18.99 47.52 -8.91
CA PHE A 206 -18.37 46.22 -8.66
C PHE A 206 -17.35 46.33 -7.53
N PRO A 207 -17.16 45.27 -6.71
CA PRO A 207 -16.05 45.20 -5.77
C PRO A 207 -14.71 45.38 -6.49
N GLU A 208 -13.78 46.10 -5.87
CA GLU A 208 -12.46 46.36 -6.45
C GLU A 208 -11.73 45.05 -6.77
N ASP A 209 -11.77 44.07 -5.88
CA ASP A 209 -11.17 42.75 -6.09
C ASP A 209 -11.86 41.95 -7.20
N PHE A 210 -13.17 42.13 -7.39
CA PHE A 210 -13.88 41.50 -8.52
C PHE A 210 -13.40 42.10 -9.84
N LEU A 211 -13.31 43.43 -9.92
CA LEU A 211 -12.79 44.14 -11.10
C LEU A 211 -11.35 43.73 -11.42
N LYS A 212 -10.53 43.55 -10.38
CA LYS A 212 -9.10 43.24 -10.49
C LYS A 212 -8.85 41.79 -10.90
N TYR A 213 -9.55 40.83 -10.28
CA TYR A 213 -9.20 39.41 -10.36
C TYR A 213 -10.22 38.52 -11.08
N TRP A 214 -11.51 38.88 -11.11
CA TRP A 214 -12.58 38.02 -11.63
C TRP A 214 -13.17 38.50 -12.95
N LEU A 215 -13.44 39.79 -13.08
CA LEU A 215 -13.98 40.36 -14.32
C LEU A 215 -13.10 40.06 -15.56
N PRO A 216 -11.75 40.13 -15.48
CA PRO A 216 -10.91 39.84 -16.64
C PRO A 216 -10.96 38.38 -17.09
N VAL A 217 -11.22 37.45 -16.15
CA VAL A 217 -11.33 36.01 -16.45
C VAL A 217 -12.73 35.62 -16.91
N CYS A 218 -13.73 36.49 -16.69
CA CYS A 218 -15.08 36.32 -17.22
C CYS A 218 -15.21 36.72 -18.69
N ARG A 219 -14.13 37.17 -19.36
CA ARG A 219 -14.15 37.55 -20.78
C ARG A 219 -14.83 36.45 -21.61
N PHE A 220 -15.68 36.86 -22.55
CA PHE A 220 -16.48 35.99 -23.42
C PHE A 220 -17.70 35.30 -22.78
N LEU A 221 -17.90 35.41 -21.46
CA LEU A 221 -19.16 34.99 -20.84
C LEU A 221 -20.32 35.94 -21.19
N THR A 222 -21.55 35.41 -21.22
CA THR A 222 -22.76 36.23 -21.31
C THR A 222 -22.95 37.07 -20.05
N TRP A 223 -23.70 38.17 -20.13
CA TRP A 223 -23.94 39.01 -18.96
C TRP A 223 -24.63 38.27 -17.80
N LYS A 224 -25.55 37.34 -18.12
CA LYS A 224 -26.17 36.45 -17.13
C LYS A 224 -25.13 35.62 -16.37
N GLU A 225 -24.07 35.17 -17.06
CA GLU A 225 -22.98 34.41 -16.47
C GLU A 225 -22.01 35.30 -15.68
N VAL A 226 -21.74 36.54 -16.13
CA VAL A 226 -20.96 37.52 -15.35
C VAL A 226 -21.67 37.86 -14.04
N LEU A 227 -22.98 38.06 -14.06
CA LEU A 227 -23.77 38.26 -12.85
C LEU A 227 -23.76 37.02 -11.95
N ALA A 228 -23.75 35.81 -12.53
CA ALA A 228 -23.58 34.59 -11.76
C ALA A 228 -22.17 34.52 -11.12
N CYS A 229 -21.12 34.96 -11.81
CA CYS A 229 -19.77 35.06 -11.25
C CYS A 229 -19.68 36.13 -10.15
N LEU A 230 -20.35 37.28 -10.32
CA LEU A 230 -20.42 38.32 -9.28
C LEU A 230 -21.18 37.83 -8.04
N ARG A 231 -22.32 37.15 -8.23
CA ARG A 231 -23.04 36.51 -7.13
C ARG A 231 -22.14 35.51 -6.41
N LEU A 232 -21.44 34.68 -7.19
CA LEU A 232 -20.53 33.69 -6.65
C LEU A 232 -19.36 34.31 -5.85
N PHE A 233 -18.82 35.44 -6.33
CA PHE A 233 -17.79 36.21 -5.62
C PHE A 233 -18.26 36.57 -4.21
N TYR A 234 -19.49 37.07 -4.07
CA TYR A 234 -20.06 37.39 -2.76
C TYR A 234 -20.39 36.14 -1.94
N ASP A 235 -20.97 35.10 -2.53
CA ASP A 235 -21.32 33.86 -1.84
C ASP A 235 -20.07 33.18 -1.22
N LEU A 236 -18.93 33.28 -1.91
CA LEU A 236 -17.65 32.75 -1.46
C LEU A 236 -16.93 33.65 -0.45
N ARG A 237 -17.32 34.93 -0.33
CA ARG A 237 -16.65 35.94 0.50
C ARG A 237 -15.14 36.03 0.22
N VAL A 238 -14.76 35.95 -1.07
CA VAL A 238 -13.35 35.94 -1.49
C VAL A 238 -12.63 37.25 -1.21
N ASP A 239 -13.37 38.35 -1.01
CA ASP A 239 -12.87 39.65 -0.52
C ASP A 239 -12.22 39.55 0.86
N ARG A 240 -12.54 38.51 1.64
CA ARG A 240 -12.00 38.29 2.99
C ARG A 240 -10.90 37.23 3.05
N ASP A 241 -10.70 36.48 1.98
CA ASP A 241 -9.68 35.43 1.88
C ASP A 241 -8.94 35.54 0.54
N ARG A 242 -7.80 36.24 0.59
CA ARG A 242 -6.94 36.47 -0.58
C ARG A 242 -6.43 35.15 -1.19
N SER A 243 -6.24 34.10 -0.39
CA SER A 243 -5.78 32.80 -0.91
C SER A 243 -6.88 32.12 -1.73
N LEU A 244 -8.11 32.16 -1.21
CA LEU A 244 -9.30 31.64 -1.88
C LEU A 244 -9.58 32.42 -3.18
N LEU A 245 -9.52 33.76 -3.13
CA LEU A 245 -9.63 34.66 -4.28
C LEU A 245 -8.70 34.23 -5.41
N ILE A 246 -7.41 34.07 -5.09
CA ILE A 246 -6.36 33.64 -6.03
C ILE A 246 -6.68 32.28 -6.63
N SER A 247 -7.03 31.31 -5.78
CA SER A 247 -7.29 29.93 -6.19
C SER A 247 -8.45 29.85 -7.18
N ILE A 248 -9.56 30.54 -6.90
CA ILE A 248 -10.74 30.52 -7.77
C ILE A 248 -10.53 31.35 -9.05
N SER A 249 -9.88 32.52 -8.96
CA SER A 249 -9.51 33.30 -10.15
C SER A 249 -8.69 32.47 -11.12
N ARG A 250 -7.76 31.65 -10.59
CA ARG A 250 -6.97 30.72 -11.40
C ARG A 250 -7.83 29.63 -12.04
N MET A 251 -8.78 29.04 -11.31
CA MET A 251 -9.68 28.02 -11.86
C MET A 251 -10.49 28.59 -13.04
N PHE A 252 -11.16 29.74 -12.85
CA PHE A 252 -11.92 30.41 -13.92
C PHE A 252 -11.05 30.77 -15.12
N PHE A 253 -9.82 31.20 -14.86
CA PHE A 253 -8.90 31.56 -15.93
C PHE A 253 -8.41 30.38 -16.76
N LEU A 254 -8.19 29.22 -16.14
CA LEU A 254 -7.68 28.02 -16.81
C LEU A 254 -8.77 27.23 -17.55
N SER A 255 -10.04 27.48 -17.23
CA SER A 255 -11.19 26.77 -17.77
C SER A 255 -11.64 27.29 -19.12
N GLU A 256 -11.93 26.37 -20.03
CA GLU A 256 -12.78 26.66 -21.18
C GLU A 256 -14.22 26.90 -20.70
N GLU A 257 -15.00 27.68 -21.45
CA GLU A 257 -16.21 28.35 -20.97
C GLU A 257 -17.23 27.43 -20.26
N LYS A 258 -17.93 28.05 -19.28
CA LYS A 258 -19.06 27.56 -18.47
C LYS A 258 -18.78 26.48 -17.42
N LYS A 259 -17.79 25.59 -17.61
CA LYS A 259 -17.57 24.45 -16.70
C LYS A 259 -17.11 24.84 -15.29
N SER A 260 -16.23 25.83 -15.16
CA SER A 260 -15.75 26.30 -13.85
C SER A 260 -16.78 27.03 -13.00
N LEU A 261 -17.83 27.60 -13.61
CA LEU A 261 -18.89 28.25 -12.84
C LEU A 261 -19.62 27.23 -11.95
N ALA A 262 -19.85 26.02 -12.47
CA ALA A 262 -20.46 24.92 -11.71
C ALA A 262 -19.60 24.50 -10.49
N TRP A 263 -18.28 24.42 -10.67
CA TRP A 263 -17.34 24.11 -9.60
C TRP A 263 -17.26 25.22 -8.54
N GLY A 264 -17.29 26.47 -8.98
CA GLY A 264 -17.40 27.62 -8.09
C GLY A 264 -18.69 27.59 -7.27
N GLN A 265 -19.84 27.33 -7.90
CA GLN A 265 -21.12 27.19 -7.20
C GLN A 265 -21.11 26.07 -6.16
N CYS A 266 -20.44 24.94 -6.44
CA CYS A 266 -20.23 23.89 -5.45
C CYS A 266 -19.41 24.40 -4.25
N MET A 267 -18.30 25.11 -4.49
CA MET A 267 -17.50 25.74 -3.42
C MET A 267 -18.32 26.67 -2.54
N ALA A 268 -19.26 27.42 -3.12
CA ALA A 268 -20.10 28.35 -2.37
C ALA A 268 -21.02 27.64 -1.36
N GLY A 269 -21.45 26.41 -1.69
CA GLY A 269 -22.23 25.57 -0.79
C GLY A 269 -21.40 24.93 0.33
N LEU A 270 -20.07 24.99 0.28
CA LEU A 270 -19.20 24.42 1.31
C LEU A 270 -19.10 25.33 2.55
N LYS A 271 -18.85 24.70 3.71
CA LYS A 271 -18.42 25.36 4.95
C LYS A 271 -17.25 26.31 4.66
N PRO A 272 -17.21 27.51 5.26
CA PRO A 272 -16.12 28.47 5.02
C PRO A 272 -14.72 27.89 5.21
N SER A 273 -14.50 27.03 6.21
CA SER A 273 -13.23 26.36 6.47
C SER A 273 -12.78 25.42 5.33
N HIS A 274 -13.72 24.84 4.58
CA HIS A 274 -13.43 23.86 3.53
C HIS A 274 -13.13 24.49 2.16
N ARG A 275 -13.60 25.72 1.91
CA ARG A 275 -13.55 26.38 0.60
C ARG A 275 -12.14 26.49 0.04
N LYS A 276 -11.18 26.92 0.88
CA LYS A 276 -9.77 27.09 0.48
C LYS A 276 -9.17 25.76 0.06
N SER A 277 -9.20 24.75 0.93
CA SER A 277 -8.64 23.42 0.67
C SER A 277 -9.27 22.77 -0.56
N PHE A 278 -10.60 22.81 -0.68
CA PHE A 278 -11.29 22.26 -1.84
C PHE A 278 -10.94 22.99 -3.15
N SER A 279 -10.83 24.32 -3.13
CA SER A 279 -10.42 25.09 -4.31
C SER A 279 -9.01 24.72 -4.79
N VAL A 280 -8.09 24.44 -3.86
CA VAL A 280 -6.73 23.97 -4.17
C VAL A 280 -6.79 22.60 -4.82
N LEU A 281 -7.59 21.68 -4.27
CA LEU A 281 -7.77 20.34 -4.81
C LEU A 281 -8.34 20.35 -6.23
N VAL A 282 -9.41 21.12 -6.47
CA VAL A 282 -10.04 21.26 -7.79
C VAL A 282 -9.05 21.81 -8.82
N ASN A 283 -8.25 22.82 -8.44
CA ASN A 283 -7.20 23.36 -9.31
C ASN A 283 -6.10 22.35 -9.61
N HIS A 284 -5.63 21.62 -8.60
CA HIS A 284 -4.53 20.67 -8.73
C HIS A 284 -4.91 19.45 -9.55
N SER A 285 -6.11 18.91 -9.33
CA SER A 285 -6.63 17.76 -10.08
C SER A 285 -7.03 18.13 -11.51
N GLN A 286 -7.28 19.42 -11.78
CA GLN A 286 -7.86 19.90 -13.05
C GLN A 286 -9.25 19.33 -13.34
N ILE A 287 -9.98 18.89 -12.30
CA ILE A 287 -11.31 18.31 -12.46
C ILE A 287 -12.32 19.30 -13.06
N TRP A 288 -12.06 20.61 -12.95
CA TRP A 288 -12.84 21.68 -13.57
C TRP A 288 -12.98 21.58 -15.10
N LYS A 289 -12.19 20.73 -15.75
CA LYS A 289 -12.33 20.41 -17.19
C LYS A 289 -13.53 19.52 -17.51
N GLN A 290 -14.02 18.78 -16.52
CA GLN A 290 -15.14 17.85 -16.66
C GLN A 290 -16.47 18.56 -16.45
N GLU A 291 -17.51 18.06 -17.10
CA GLU A 291 -18.87 18.54 -16.85
C GLU A 291 -19.30 18.17 -15.44
N PHE A 292 -20.00 19.10 -14.79
CA PHE A 292 -20.42 18.94 -13.41
C PHE A 292 -21.87 19.36 -13.28
N ASP A 293 -22.77 18.39 -13.32
CA ASP A 293 -24.21 18.60 -13.31
C ASP A 293 -24.72 19.07 -11.93
N ALA A 294 -26.00 19.43 -11.86
CA ALA A 294 -26.59 19.94 -10.63
C ALA A 294 -26.69 18.88 -9.52
N ALA A 295 -26.89 17.61 -9.89
CA ALA A 295 -27.03 16.51 -8.95
C ALA A 295 -25.68 16.19 -8.27
N GLY A 296 -24.62 16.03 -9.07
CA GLY A 296 -23.25 15.83 -8.61
C GLY A 296 -22.77 17.00 -7.75
N ARG A 297 -23.13 18.25 -8.10
CA ARG A 297 -22.84 19.43 -7.25
C ARG A 297 -23.42 19.31 -5.86
N ARG A 298 -24.70 18.92 -5.76
CA ARG A 298 -25.38 18.78 -4.46
C ARG A 298 -24.72 17.69 -3.63
N GLN A 299 -24.48 16.52 -4.24
CA GLN A 299 -23.85 15.38 -3.57
C GLN A 299 -22.46 15.71 -3.04
N ILE A 300 -21.60 16.34 -3.85
CA ILE A 300 -20.25 16.73 -3.40
C ILE A 300 -20.32 17.78 -2.30
N THR A 301 -21.24 18.73 -2.38
CA THR A 301 -21.41 19.77 -1.36
C THR A 301 -21.81 19.16 -0.01
N GLU A 302 -22.82 18.28 -0.02
CA GLU A 302 -23.28 17.54 1.17
C GLU A 302 -22.12 16.71 1.74
N LEU A 303 -21.50 15.90 0.89
CA LEU A 303 -20.39 15.01 1.24
C LEU A 303 -19.24 15.76 1.92
N TYR A 304 -18.76 16.83 1.30
CA TYR A 304 -17.64 17.60 1.84
C TYR A 304 -17.99 18.38 3.10
N ASN A 305 -19.25 18.74 3.31
CA ASN A 305 -19.65 19.42 4.54
C ASN A 305 -19.71 18.46 5.73
N GLU A 306 -19.81 17.16 5.51
CA GLU A 306 -19.79 16.14 6.57
C GLU A 306 -18.37 15.73 7.00
N VAL A 307 -17.35 15.94 6.16
CA VAL A 307 -15.95 15.65 6.47
C VAL A 307 -15.43 16.58 7.57
N ALA A 308 -14.66 16.06 8.52
CA ALA A 308 -13.97 16.85 9.54
C ALA A 308 -12.84 17.69 8.91
N ASP A 309 -12.58 18.89 9.44
CA ASP A 309 -11.57 19.83 8.89
C ASP A 309 -10.17 19.17 8.74
N GLU A 310 -9.80 18.31 9.69
CA GLU A 310 -8.53 17.59 9.72
C GLU A 310 -8.39 16.49 8.65
N LYS A 311 -9.50 15.88 8.23
CA LYS A 311 -9.53 14.80 7.24
C LYS A 311 -9.80 15.27 5.81
N LEU A 312 -10.31 16.49 5.67
CA LEU A 312 -10.63 17.12 4.40
C LEU A 312 -9.48 17.03 3.38
N LYS A 313 -8.24 17.09 3.85
CA LYS A 313 -7.06 17.03 3.00
C LYS A 313 -6.88 15.65 2.37
N SER A 314 -6.81 14.58 3.15
CA SER A 314 -6.57 13.22 2.65
C SER A 314 -7.81 12.73 1.89
N GLU A 315 -8.96 12.76 2.54
CA GLU A 315 -10.21 12.22 2.00
C GLU A 315 -10.73 13.02 0.81
N GLY A 316 -10.67 14.35 0.89
CA GLY A 316 -11.09 15.21 -0.21
C GLY A 316 -10.20 15.04 -1.45
N THR A 317 -8.89 14.86 -1.25
CA THR A 317 -7.99 14.55 -2.37
C THR A 317 -8.48 13.30 -3.09
N THR A 318 -8.73 12.22 -2.36
CA THR A 318 -9.17 10.96 -2.97
C THR A 318 -10.49 11.10 -3.73
N VAL A 319 -11.49 11.79 -3.17
CA VAL A 319 -12.78 12.00 -3.85
C VAL A 319 -12.61 12.80 -5.15
N VAL A 320 -11.91 13.93 -5.11
CA VAL A 320 -11.70 14.77 -6.30
C VAL A 320 -10.89 14.04 -7.37
N TRP A 321 -9.90 13.25 -6.97
CA TRP A 321 -9.09 12.49 -7.91
C TRP A 321 -9.86 11.31 -8.52
N GLY A 322 -10.66 10.62 -7.72
CA GLY A 322 -11.56 9.58 -8.19
C GLY A 322 -12.55 10.08 -9.23
N MET A 323 -13.19 11.23 -8.97
CA MET A 323 -14.11 11.84 -9.94
C MET A 323 -13.40 12.21 -11.23
N ARG A 324 -12.20 12.80 -11.14
CA ARG A 324 -11.38 13.12 -12.32
C ARG A 324 -11.09 11.86 -13.14
N ASP A 325 -10.91 10.72 -12.49
CA ASP A 325 -10.66 9.45 -13.17
C ASP A 325 -11.95 8.75 -13.62
N GLY A 326 -13.10 9.43 -13.53
CA GLY A 326 -14.38 9.00 -14.09
C GLY A 326 -15.31 8.29 -13.11
N LEU A 327 -15.02 8.31 -11.80
CA LEU A 327 -15.91 7.75 -10.78
C LEU A 327 -17.10 8.67 -10.49
N SER A 328 -18.26 8.09 -10.17
CA SER A 328 -19.43 8.87 -9.80
C SER A 328 -19.28 9.48 -8.39
N PRO A 329 -19.76 10.72 -8.17
CA PRO A 329 -19.83 11.32 -6.84
C PRO A 329 -20.58 10.46 -5.83
N ALA A 330 -21.67 9.82 -6.27
CA ALA A 330 -22.48 8.95 -5.43
C ALA A 330 -21.66 7.76 -4.89
N TYR A 331 -20.93 7.05 -5.76
CA TYR A 331 -20.12 5.91 -5.34
C TYR A 331 -18.94 6.31 -4.45
N LEU A 332 -18.27 7.43 -4.74
CA LEU A 332 -17.23 7.99 -3.88
C LEU A 332 -17.75 8.44 -2.52
N GLY A 333 -18.96 9.01 -2.50
CA GLY A 333 -19.63 9.42 -1.27
C GLY A 333 -19.86 8.26 -0.31
N GLU A 334 -20.25 7.10 -0.83
CA GLU A 334 -20.40 5.87 -0.02
C GLU A 334 -19.07 5.43 0.61
N GLY A 335 -17.95 5.52 -0.13
CA GLY A 335 -16.62 5.19 0.39
C GLY A 335 -16.17 6.15 1.50
N LEU A 336 -16.42 7.44 1.31
CA LEU A 336 -16.12 8.46 2.31
C LEU A 336 -17.01 8.31 3.56
N ASN A 337 -18.30 8.01 3.39
CA ASN A 337 -19.19 7.74 4.52
C ASN A 337 -18.69 6.56 5.37
N LEU A 338 -18.15 5.52 4.74
CA LEU A 338 -17.52 4.40 5.43
C LEU A 338 -16.22 4.81 6.16
N ALA A 339 -15.36 5.61 5.52
CA ALA A 339 -14.14 6.13 6.12
C ALA A 339 -14.42 6.99 7.36
N CYS A 340 -15.38 7.93 7.25
CA CYS A 340 -15.85 8.75 8.36
C CYS A 340 -16.46 7.89 9.49
N ARG A 341 -17.32 6.92 9.15
CA ARG A 341 -18.02 6.08 10.13
C ARG A 341 -17.08 5.26 11.00
N PHE A 342 -15.93 4.85 10.48
CA PHE A 342 -14.99 3.95 11.19
C PHE A 342 -13.61 4.56 11.44
N ASP A 343 -13.48 5.87 11.25
CA ASP A 343 -12.27 6.62 11.53
C ASP A 343 -11.02 6.14 10.75
N PHE A 344 -11.19 5.77 9.47
CA PHE A 344 -10.06 5.39 8.59
C PHE A 344 -9.72 6.50 7.61
N GLU A 345 -8.47 6.52 7.14
CA GLU A 345 -8.08 7.39 6.04
C GLU A 345 -8.50 6.78 4.70
N LEU A 346 -9.16 7.59 3.86
CA LEU A 346 -9.46 7.24 2.48
C LEU A 346 -8.20 7.42 1.61
N ASP A 347 -7.20 6.55 1.80
CA ASP A 347 -5.88 6.64 1.15
C ASP A 347 -5.91 6.37 -0.37
N SER A 348 -6.97 5.72 -0.85
CA SER A 348 -7.12 5.28 -2.23
C SER A 348 -8.59 5.11 -2.65
N TYR A 349 -8.82 5.20 -3.96
CA TYR A 349 -10.13 4.97 -4.59
C TYR A 349 -10.07 3.81 -5.60
N PRO A 350 -11.21 3.14 -5.86
CA PRO A 350 -11.29 2.07 -6.86
C PRO A 350 -11.01 2.62 -8.26
N ARG A 351 -10.44 1.81 -9.15
CA ARG A 351 -10.09 2.27 -10.51
C ARG A 351 -11.27 2.31 -11.50
N LYS A 352 -12.45 1.85 -11.09
CA LYS A 352 -13.68 1.86 -11.90
C LYS A 352 -14.87 2.22 -11.05
N ASP A 353 -15.81 2.91 -11.68
CA ASP A 353 -17.07 3.28 -11.07
C ASP A 353 -17.96 2.06 -10.87
N CYS A 354 -18.80 2.12 -9.85
CA CYS A 354 -19.79 1.10 -9.54
C CYS A 354 -21.14 1.78 -9.32
N SER A 355 -21.78 2.15 -10.42
CA SER A 355 -23.08 2.83 -10.40
C SER A 355 -24.19 2.00 -9.75
N ASP A 356 -24.01 0.68 -9.67
CA ASP A 356 -24.95 -0.25 -9.05
C ASP A 356 -24.59 -0.61 -7.60
N TYR A 357 -23.65 0.12 -6.97
CA TYR A 357 -23.20 -0.13 -5.59
C TYR A 357 -24.39 -0.24 -4.61
N PRO A 358 -24.49 -1.32 -3.82
CA PRO A 358 -25.67 -1.60 -3.01
C PRO A 358 -25.58 -0.95 -1.62
N GLY A 359 -25.41 0.37 -1.53
CA GLY A 359 -25.12 1.08 -0.26
C GLY A 359 -26.11 0.80 0.88
N ARG A 360 -27.41 0.70 0.58
CA ARG A 360 -28.44 0.33 1.57
C ARG A 360 -28.25 -1.09 2.13
N LEU A 361 -27.93 -2.06 1.27
CA LEU A 361 -27.64 -3.42 1.69
C LEU A 361 -26.39 -3.45 2.57
N ILE A 362 -25.31 -2.76 2.16
CA ILE A 362 -24.06 -2.71 2.92
C ILE A 362 -24.28 -2.07 4.29
N SER A 363 -25.03 -0.97 4.37
CA SER A 363 -25.37 -0.33 5.64
C SER A 363 -26.15 -1.27 6.57
N GLY A 364 -27.16 -1.99 6.03
CA GLY A 364 -27.90 -3.00 6.79
C GLY A 364 -27.02 -4.17 7.27
N LEU A 365 -26.08 -4.62 6.43
CA LEU A 365 -25.10 -5.65 6.81
C LEU A 365 -24.21 -5.18 7.95
N ILE A 366 -23.68 -3.96 7.88
CA ILE A 366 -22.87 -3.36 8.95
C ILE A 366 -23.65 -3.36 10.26
N ASP A 367 -24.89 -2.88 10.24
CA ASP A 367 -25.71 -2.81 11.46
C ASP A 367 -26.06 -4.17 12.03
N TYR A 368 -26.15 -5.19 11.18
CA TYR A 368 -26.39 -6.56 11.59
C TYR A 368 -25.13 -7.23 12.19
N VAL A 369 -23.95 -7.01 11.60
CA VAL A 369 -22.71 -7.68 12.02
C VAL A 369 -21.86 -6.92 13.05
N LYS A 370 -22.18 -5.64 13.35
CA LYS A 370 -21.43 -4.84 14.34
C LYS A 370 -21.40 -5.44 15.77
N SER A 371 -22.25 -6.42 16.05
CA SER A 371 -22.28 -7.15 17.33
C SER A 371 -21.22 -8.25 17.45
N VAL A 372 -20.50 -8.55 16.38
CA VAL A 372 -19.42 -9.56 16.37
C VAL A 372 -18.20 -8.97 17.09
N ASN A 373 -17.63 -9.71 18.05
CA ASN A 373 -16.47 -9.26 18.83
C ASN A 373 -15.24 -8.92 17.95
N GLU A 374 -15.09 -9.61 16.81
CA GLU A 374 -14.02 -9.39 15.84
C GLU A 374 -14.36 -8.35 14.76
N PHE A 375 -15.43 -7.58 14.92
CA PHE A 375 -15.86 -6.61 13.93
C PHE A 375 -14.79 -5.54 13.68
N ASN A 376 -14.32 -5.48 12.43
CA ASN A 376 -13.49 -4.41 11.90
C ASN A 376 -14.23 -3.71 10.76
N GLY A 377 -14.52 -2.41 10.92
CA GLY A 377 -15.15 -1.57 9.91
C GLY A 377 -14.35 -1.49 8.60
N TYR A 378 -13.03 -1.72 8.66
CA TYR A 378 -12.14 -1.69 7.50
C TYR A 378 -12.53 -2.75 6.46
N THR A 379 -13.12 -3.87 6.88
CA THR A 379 -13.65 -4.91 5.98
C THR A 379 -14.71 -4.33 5.04
N PHE A 380 -15.57 -3.42 5.50
CA PHE A 380 -16.61 -2.79 4.68
C PHE A 380 -16.05 -1.71 3.75
N TYR A 381 -15.01 -1.00 4.19
CA TYR A 381 -14.24 -0.12 3.32
C TYR A 381 -13.60 -0.91 2.16
N LEU A 382 -12.94 -2.03 2.47
CA LEU A 382 -12.38 -2.93 1.46
C LEU A 382 -13.47 -3.53 0.55
N LEU A 383 -14.66 -3.79 1.08
CA LEU A 383 -15.81 -4.27 0.30
C LEU A 383 -16.32 -3.22 -0.68
N TRP A 384 -16.47 -1.96 -0.23
CA TRP A 384 -16.79 -0.84 -1.10
C TRP A 384 -15.82 -0.77 -2.28
N ARG A 385 -14.51 -0.78 -2.00
CA ARG A 385 -13.48 -0.74 -3.04
C ARG A 385 -13.57 -1.95 -3.98
N ALA A 386 -13.75 -3.15 -3.43
CA ALA A 386 -13.86 -4.37 -4.21
C ALA A 386 -15.07 -4.34 -5.17
N CYS A 387 -16.16 -3.64 -4.85
CA CYS A 387 -17.31 -3.53 -5.76
C CYS A 387 -16.97 -2.85 -7.10
N GLY A 388 -16.04 -1.88 -7.11
CA GLY A 388 -15.55 -1.26 -8.33
C GLY A 388 -14.46 -2.07 -9.04
N GLU A 389 -13.70 -2.87 -8.31
CA GLU A 389 -12.51 -3.57 -8.85
C GLU A 389 -12.78 -5.02 -9.28
N ALA A 390 -13.75 -5.72 -8.66
CA ALA A 390 -14.01 -7.14 -8.84
C ALA A 390 -15.33 -7.41 -9.58
N PRO A 391 -15.29 -7.82 -10.87
CA PRO A 391 -16.49 -8.05 -11.67
C PRO A 391 -17.45 -9.06 -11.04
N GLY A 392 -18.75 -8.79 -11.12
CA GLY A 392 -19.80 -9.69 -10.64
C GLY A 392 -20.04 -9.67 -9.11
N LEU A 393 -19.18 -9.01 -8.32
CA LEU A 393 -19.31 -8.96 -6.87
C LEU A 393 -20.65 -8.34 -6.44
N VAL A 394 -21.02 -7.18 -6.98
CA VAL A 394 -22.27 -6.50 -6.61
C VAL A 394 -23.50 -7.35 -6.91
N LYS A 395 -23.52 -8.00 -8.08
CA LYS A 395 -24.58 -8.94 -8.44
C LYS A 395 -24.68 -10.06 -7.40
N GLN A 396 -23.56 -10.65 -7.00
CA GLN A 396 -23.53 -11.70 -6.00
C GLN A 396 -24.00 -11.20 -4.62
N LEU A 397 -23.58 -9.99 -4.20
CA LEU A 397 -24.02 -9.38 -2.94
C LEU A 397 -25.55 -9.21 -2.92
N LYS A 398 -26.14 -8.72 -4.01
CA LYS A 398 -27.60 -8.54 -4.12
C LYS A 398 -28.39 -9.85 -4.17
N GLN A 399 -27.81 -10.91 -4.74
CA GLN A 399 -28.46 -12.21 -4.89
C GLN A 399 -28.34 -13.12 -3.66
N THR A 400 -27.45 -12.80 -2.74
CA THR A 400 -27.23 -13.59 -1.52
C THR A 400 -28.29 -13.26 -0.47
N GLU A 401 -28.97 -14.26 0.06
CA GLU A 401 -29.95 -14.11 1.14
C GLU A 401 -29.26 -13.99 2.50
N TRP A 402 -28.82 -12.78 2.86
CA TRP A 402 -28.01 -12.54 4.05
C TRP A 402 -28.74 -12.81 5.37
N THR A 403 -30.05 -12.57 5.42
CA THR A 403 -30.86 -12.70 6.64
C THR A 403 -30.96 -14.13 7.18
N GLY A 404 -30.63 -15.14 6.34
CA GLY A 404 -30.61 -16.54 6.75
C GLY A 404 -29.36 -16.96 7.54
N TYR A 405 -28.35 -16.09 7.66
CA TYR A 405 -27.06 -16.43 8.29
C TYR A 405 -26.82 -15.68 9.60
N PRO A 406 -26.21 -16.31 10.62
CA PRO A 406 -25.76 -15.61 11.82
C PRO A 406 -24.76 -14.48 11.50
N PRO A 407 -24.71 -13.40 12.31
CA PRO A 407 -23.82 -12.25 12.08
C PRO A 407 -22.35 -12.62 11.85
N ARG A 408 -21.82 -13.53 12.66
CA ARG A 408 -20.42 -14.01 12.54
C ARG A 408 -20.16 -14.75 11.23
N THR A 409 -21.14 -15.50 10.75
CA THR A 409 -21.09 -16.23 9.48
C THR A 409 -21.01 -15.27 8.30
N ILE A 410 -21.84 -14.22 8.32
CA ILE A 410 -21.84 -13.17 7.31
C ILE A 410 -20.49 -12.47 7.28
N TYR A 411 -19.98 -12.08 8.45
CA TYR A 411 -18.69 -11.39 8.54
C TYR A 411 -17.56 -12.24 7.96
N GLY A 412 -17.45 -13.51 8.37
CA GLY A 412 -16.44 -14.43 7.84
C GLY A 412 -16.58 -14.70 6.34
N LEU A 413 -17.81 -14.72 5.81
CA LEU A 413 -18.06 -14.88 4.36
C LEU A 413 -17.60 -13.65 3.58
N LEU A 414 -17.87 -12.43 4.09
CA LEU A 414 -17.41 -11.19 3.48
C LEU A 414 -15.88 -11.10 3.49
N GLU A 415 -15.22 -11.43 4.60
CA GLU A 415 -13.77 -11.52 4.68
C GLU A 415 -13.21 -12.53 3.67
N PHE A 416 -13.81 -13.73 3.61
CA PHE A 416 -13.41 -14.76 2.65
C PHE A 416 -13.51 -14.28 1.20
N ILE A 417 -14.60 -13.58 0.83
CA ILE A 417 -14.76 -13.00 -0.51
C ILE A 417 -13.66 -11.97 -0.79
N LEU A 418 -13.37 -11.10 0.17
CA LEU A 418 -12.37 -10.03 0.01
C LEU A 418 -10.95 -10.55 -0.08
N GLN A 419 -10.61 -11.56 0.72
CA GLN A 419 -9.29 -12.17 0.70
C GLN A 419 -9.03 -12.95 -0.61
N ASN A 420 -10.08 -13.43 -1.28
CA ASN A 420 -9.99 -14.13 -2.56
C ASN A 420 -10.29 -13.27 -3.79
N ARG A 421 -10.45 -11.95 -3.62
CA ARG A 421 -10.70 -11.06 -4.76
C ARG A 421 -9.50 -11.09 -5.73
N PRO A 422 -9.73 -11.02 -7.04
CA PRO A 422 -8.67 -11.01 -8.01
C PRO A 422 -7.83 -9.72 -7.86
N PRO A 423 -6.51 -9.75 -8.14
CA PRO A 423 -5.73 -8.53 -8.23
C PRO A 423 -6.29 -7.63 -9.33
N TYR A 424 -6.05 -6.32 -9.27
CA TYR A 424 -6.48 -5.39 -10.31
C TYR A 424 -5.28 -4.71 -11.00
N PRO A 425 -5.16 -4.74 -12.34
CA PRO A 425 -6.01 -5.49 -13.27
C PRO A 425 -5.74 -7.00 -13.20
N ALA A 426 -6.79 -7.81 -13.23
CA ALA A 426 -6.64 -9.26 -13.26
C ALA A 426 -6.50 -9.80 -14.68
N ASN A 427 -5.73 -10.88 -14.82
CA ASN A 427 -5.67 -11.64 -16.05
C ASN A 427 -6.90 -12.56 -16.20
N ARG A 428 -7.08 -13.14 -17.40
CA ARG A 428 -8.22 -14.02 -17.69
C ARG A 428 -8.32 -15.23 -16.76
N LYS A 429 -7.19 -15.85 -16.39
CA LYS A 429 -7.15 -17.02 -15.49
C LYS A 429 -7.66 -16.66 -14.09
N GLU A 430 -7.27 -15.50 -13.58
CA GLU A 430 -7.73 -14.97 -12.29
C GLU A 430 -9.22 -14.64 -12.31
N LEU A 431 -9.72 -13.98 -13.37
CA LEU A 431 -11.14 -13.70 -13.53
C LEU A 431 -11.99 -14.97 -13.66
N ASP A 432 -11.53 -15.98 -14.40
CA ASP A 432 -12.23 -17.27 -14.53
C ASP A 432 -12.30 -18.01 -13.19
N LYS A 433 -11.22 -17.97 -12.39
CA LYS A 433 -11.20 -18.50 -11.02
C LYS A 433 -12.17 -17.74 -10.12
N TRP A 434 -12.12 -16.42 -10.15
CA TRP A 434 -12.97 -15.53 -9.35
C TRP A 434 -14.46 -15.72 -9.66
N ASN A 435 -14.84 -15.71 -10.93
CA ASN A 435 -16.22 -15.89 -11.36
C ASN A 435 -16.77 -17.24 -10.93
N TYR A 436 -15.96 -18.30 -11.01
CA TYR A 436 -16.36 -19.60 -10.48
C TYR A 436 -16.54 -19.56 -8.96
N LEU A 437 -15.58 -18.98 -8.22
CA LEU A 437 -15.69 -18.85 -6.75
C LEU A 437 -16.96 -18.09 -6.33
N LEU A 438 -17.24 -16.94 -6.96
CA LEU A 438 -18.46 -16.16 -6.70
C LEU A 438 -19.72 -17.00 -6.93
N SER A 439 -19.74 -17.80 -8.00
CA SER A 439 -20.87 -18.68 -8.30
C SER A 439 -21.06 -19.81 -7.29
N GLN A 440 -20.06 -20.08 -6.43
CA GLN A 440 -20.13 -21.12 -5.41
C GLN A 440 -20.47 -20.57 -4.01
N ILE A 441 -20.65 -19.25 -3.84
CA ILE A 441 -20.83 -18.65 -2.50
C ILE A 441 -21.98 -19.30 -1.71
N GLY A 442 -23.14 -19.55 -2.34
CA GLY A 442 -24.24 -20.26 -1.68
C GLY A 442 -23.88 -21.71 -1.28
N ALA A 443 -23.27 -22.48 -2.20
CA ALA A 443 -22.84 -23.85 -1.91
C ALA A 443 -21.74 -23.92 -0.83
N LEU A 444 -20.95 -22.86 -0.68
CA LEU A 444 -19.92 -22.73 0.35
C LEU A 444 -20.49 -22.37 1.71
N SER A 445 -21.66 -21.74 1.75
CA SER A 445 -22.34 -21.36 2.99
C SER A 445 -23.33 -22.42 3.50
N ASP A 446 -23.91 -23.26 2.64
CA ASP A 446 -24.80 -24.37 3.05
C ASP A 446 -24.26 -25.27 4.18
N PRO A 447 -22.96 -25.66 4.19
CA PRO A 447 -22.41 -26.48 5.27
C PRO A 447 -22.41 -25.80 6.63
N LEU A 448 -22.40 -24.46 6.68
CA LEU A 448 -22.30 -23.68 7.91
C LEU A 448 -23.53 -23.87 8.80
N MET A 449 -24.69 -24.17 8.20
CA MET A 449 -25.91 -24.53 8.95
C MET A 449 -25.76 -25.81 9.77
N LYS A 450 -24.78 -26.66 9.44
CA LYS A 450 -24.48 -27.92 10.14
C LYS A 450 -23.19 -27.86 10.96
N ILE A 451 -22.43 -26.77 10.86
CA ILE A 451 -21.18 -26.54 11.58
C ILE A 451 -21.50 -25.67 12.81
N PRO A 452 -21.06 -26.03 14.03
CA PRO A 452 -21.29 -25.18 15.20
C PRO A 452 -20.70 -23.78 14.99
N GLY A 453 -21.45 -22.74 15.38
CA GLY A 453 -21.13 -21.34 15.09
C GLY A 453 -19.73 -20.90 15.50
N GLU A 454 -19.19 -21.48 16.57
CA GLU A 454 -17.83 -21.24 17.05
C GLU A 454 -16.70 -21.73 16.11
N TYR A 455 -17.00 -22.53 15.09
CA TYR A 455 -16.05 -23.01 14.06
C TYR A 455 -16.23 -22.30 12.72
N HIS A 456 -17.13 -21.33 12.58
CA HIS A 456 -17.36 -20.66 11.29
C HIS A 456 -16.12 -19.88 10.82
N ALA A 457 -15.45 -19.16 11.73
CA ALA A 457 -14.19 -18.46 11.40
C ALA A 457 -13.10 -19.44 10.94
N GLU A 458 -13.00 -20.59 11.63
CA GLU A 458 -12.06 -21.67 11.28
C GLU A 458 -12.37 -22.26 9.90
N TYR A 459 -13.65 -22.49 9.59
CA TYR A 459 -14.09 -22.97 8.29
C TYR A 459 -13.65 -22.03 7.16
N PHE A 460 -13.91 -20.72 7.29
CA PHE A 460 -13.55 -19.74 6.28
C PHE A 460 -12.04 -19.54 6.14
N SER A 461 -11.31 -19.50 7.25
CA SER A 461 -9.85 -19.41 7.23
C SER A 461 -9.24 -20.61 6.50
N ASN A 462 -9.73 -21.81 6.81
CA ASN A 462 -9.26 -23.03 6.17
C ASN A 462 -9.66 -23.13 4.70
N LEU A 463 -10.87 -22.66 4.35
CA LEU A 463 -11.33 -22.59 2.97
C LEU A 463 -10.50 -21.58 2.15
N PHE A 464 -10.15 -20.44 2.75
CA PHE A 464 -9.26 -19.45 2.13
C PHE A 464 -7.91 -20.07 1.78
N ASP A 465 -7.29 -20.79 2.71
CA ASP A 465 -6.02 -21.48 2.48
C ASP A 465 -6.09 -22.50 1.33
N VAL A 466 -7.23 -23.18 1.16
CA VAL A 466 -7.47 -24.07 0.02
C VAL A 466 -7.58 -23.28 -1.28
N VAL A 467 -8.39 -22.21 -1.31
CA VAL A 467 -8.65 -21.44 -2.54
C VAL A 467 -7.40 -20.71 -3.02
N ILE A 468 -6.59 -20.14 -2.12
CA ILE A 468 -5.35 -19.45 -2.51
C ILE A 468 -4.31 -20.41 -3.09
N ALA A 469 -4.30 -21.68 -2.65
CA ALA A 469 -3.38 -22.68 -3.14
C ALA A 469 -3.75 -23.27 -4.52
N LEU A 470 -4.96 -23.01 -5.02
CA LEU A 470 -5.45 -23.47 -6.32
C LEU A 470 -5.29 -22.36 -7.35
N GLU A 471 -4.70 -22.63 -8.51
CA GLU A 471 -4.38 -21.58 -9.47
C GLU A 471 -5.45 -21.42 -10.55
N THR A 472 -6.18 -22.49 -10.87
CA THR A 472 -7.10 -22.53 -12.02
C THR A 472 -8.54 -22.81 -11.61
N ARG A 473 -9.49 -22.39 -12.45
CA ARG A 473 -10.91 -22.75 -12.34
C ARG A 473 -11.12 -24.28 -12.33
N SER A 474 -10.35 -25.03 -13.12
CA SER A 474 -10.48 -26.50 -13.20
C SER A 474 -10.11 -27.18 -11.88
N GLU A 475 -8.99 -26.76 -11.28
CA GLU A 475 -8.56 -27.23 -9.97
C GLU A 475 -9.58 -26.86 -8.90
N LEU A 476 -10.08 -25.62 -8.91
CA LEU A 476 -11.10 -25.16 -7.98
C LEU A 476 -12.39 -25.98 -8.10
N LYS A 477 -12.87 -26.24 -9.33
CA LYS A 477 -14.05 -27.07 -9.57
C LYS A 477 -13.90 -28.49 -9.05
N ARG A 478 -12.71 -29.08 -9.13
CA ARG A 478 -12.43 -30.43 -8.64
C ARG A 478 -12.30 -30.48 -7.12
N ILE A 479 -11.56 -29.54 -6.54
CA ILE A 479 -11.12 -29.61 -5.15
C ILE A 479 -12.11 -28.97 -4.18
N LEU A 480 -12.80 -27.90 -4.58
CA LEU A 480 -13.67 -27.15 -3.69
C LEU A 480 -14.78 -28.02 -3.06
N PRO A 481 -15.51 -28.89 -3.81
CA PRO A 481 -16.50 -29.77 -3.20
C PRO A 481 -15.90 -30.76 -2.18
N LEU A 482 -14.71 -31.28 -2.46
CA LEU A 482 -13.99 -32.21 -1.57
C LEU A 482 -13.52 -31.49 -0.29
N ALA A 483 -12.96 -30.30 -0.45
CA ALA A 483 -12.53 -29.45 0.64
C ALA A 483 -13.73 -29.07 1.54
N THR A 484 -14.86 -28.70 0.96
CA THR A 484 -16.08 -28.39 1.72
C THR A 484 -16.60 -29.59 2.52
N ARG A 485 -16.65 -30.79 1.91
CA ARG A 485 -17.00 -32.04 2.61
C ARG A 485 -16.04 -32.31 3.77
N PHE A 486 -14.75 -32.14 3.52
CA PHE A 486 -13.70 -32.33 4.51
C PHE A 486 -13.79 -31.33 5.66
N LEU A 487 -13.95 -30.04 5.36
CA LEU A 487 -14.08 -28.97 6.37
C LEU A 487 -15.32 -29.14 7.23
N LYS A 488 -16.44 -29.55 6.64
CA LYS A 488 -17.64 -29.92 7.40
C LYS A 488 -17.33 -31.03 8.41
N ARG A 489 -16.39 -31.93 8.13
CA ARG A 489 -15.95 -32.98 9.06
C ARG A 489 -15.04 -32.43 10.17
N VAL A 490 -14.04 -31.62 9.83
CA VAL A 490 -13.00 -31.20 10.79
C VAL A 490 -13.33 -29.92 11.57
N CYS A 491 -14.29 -29.11 11.12
CA CYS A 491 -14.72 -27.89 11.82
C CYS A 491 -15.79 -28.21 12.89
N ARG A 492 -15.54 -29.19 13.75
CA ARG A 492 -16.43 -29.59 14.87
C ARG A 492 -15.67 -30.47 15.87
N PRO A 493 -16.19 -30.67 17.10
CA PRO A 493 -15.61 -31.65 18.02
C PRO A 493 -15.48 -33.04 17.37
N PRO A 494 -14.40 -33.80 17.68
CA PRO A 494 -13.39 -33.55 18.72
C PRO A 494 -12.20 -32.69 18.28
N PHE A 495 -12.24 -32.10 17.09
CA PHE A 495 -11.15 -31.24 16.59
C PHE A 495 -11.19 -29.88 17.29
N GLY A 496 -10.02 -29.30 17.53
CA GLY A 496 -9.85 -27.98 18.13
C GLY A 496 -10.06 -26.83 17.14
N LYS A 497 -10.11 -25.61 17.70
CA LYS A 497 -10.16 -24.34 16.96
C LYS A 497 -8.73 -23.88 16.63
N GLY A 498 -8.54 -23.12 15.56
CA GLY A 498 -7.23 -22.57 15.15
C GLY A 498 -6.29 -23.59 14.51
N ASN A 499 -6.83 -24.55 13.76
CA ASN A 499 -6.12 -25.75 13.35
C ASN A 499 -5.48 -25.61 11.95
N ALA A 500 -4.14 -25.49 11.92
CA ALA A 500 -3.37 -25.49 10.68
C ALA A 500 -3.34 -26.85 9.94
N ALA A 501 -4.05 -27.89 10.38
CA ALA A 501 -4.09 -29.20 9.75
C ALA A 501 -4.61 -29.16 8.31
N ILE A 502 -5.55 -28.27 7.96
CA ILE A 502 -6.05 -28.20 6.58
C ILE A 502 -4.92 -27.90 5.60
N ARG A 503 -3.97 -27.04 5.98
CA ARG A 503 -2.86 -26.62 5.13
C ARG A 503 -1.99 -27.81 4.75
N ALA A 504 -1.92 -28.79 5.64
CA ALA A 504 -1.21 -30.03 5.43
C ALA A 504 -2.06 -31.05 4.65
N VAL A 505 -3.32 -31.29 5.04
CA VAL A 505 -4.24 -32.23 4.35
C VAL A 505 -4.57 -31.80 2.93
N PHE A 506 -4.53 -30.50 2.62
CA PHE A 506 -4.82 -29.97 1.29
C PHE A 506 -4.08 -30.72 0.19
N TYR A 507 -2.82 -31.10 0.40
CA TYR A 507 -2.08 -31.87 -0.62
C TYR A 507 -2.56 -33.31 -0.77
N LEU A 508 -3.11 -33.93 0.27
CA LEU A 508 -3.82 -35.21 0.11
C LEU A 508 -5.08 -35.00 -0.75
N LEU A 509 -5.90 -33.98 -0.46
CA LEU A 509 -7.08 -33.67 -1.27
C LEU A 509 -6.72 -33.33 -2.72
N LEU A 510 -5.60 -32.63 -2.94
CA LEU A 510 -5.17 -32.21 -4.27
C LEU A 510 -4.76 -33.42 -5.12
N PHE A 511 -4.04 -34.38 -4.56
CA PHE A 511 -3.45 -35.49 -5.32
C PHE A 511 -4.18 -36.82 -5.19
N VAL A 512 -5.15 -36.96 -4.27
CA VAL A 512 -5.88 -38.22 -4.06
C VAL A 512 -6.55 -38.70 -5.36
N PRO A 513 -6.33 -39.96 -5.76
CA PRO A 513 -7.04 -40.57 -6.90
C PRO A 513 -8.54 -40.65 -6.64
N SER A 514 -9.37 -40.48 -7.68
CA SER A 514 -10.83 -40.47 -7.55
C SER A 514 -11.40 -41.72 -6.86
N ASN A 515 -10.79 -42.89 -7.06
CA ASN A 515 -11.19 -44.16 -6.46
C ASN A 515 -10.75 -44.34 -4.98
N ARG A 516 -10.01 -43.38 -4.42
CA ARG A 516 -9.51 -43.38 -3.03
C ARG A 516 -9.97 -42.13 -2.26
N VAL A 517 -10.83 -41.30 -2.83
CA VAL A 517 -11.34 -40.07 -2.20
C VAL A 517 -12.07 -40.39 -0.89
N GLU A 518 -12.91 -41.42 -0.89
CA GLU A 518 -13.69 -41.78 0.29
C GLU A 518 -12.81 -42.33 1.42
N ASP A 519 -11.73 -43.07 1.12
CA ASP A 519 -10.75 -43.47 2.15
C ASP A 519 -10.21 -42.27 2.94
N LEU A 520 -9.96 -41.15 2.25
CA LEU A 520 -9.51 -39.92 2.91
C LEU A 520 -10.65 -39.25 3.68
N LEU A 521 -11.82 -39.11 3.06
CA LEU A 521 -12.97 -38.40 3.64
C LEU A 521 -13.62 -39.15 4.82
N GLU A 522 -13.50 -40.48 4.84
CA GLU A 522 -14.04 -41.40 5.87
C GLU A 522 -12.96 -42.01 6.77
N GLY A 523 -11.69 -41.69 6.51
CA GLY A 523 -10.54 -42.21 7.26
C GLY A 523 -10.63 -41.98 8.78
N PRO A 524 -9.85 -42.64 9.63
CA PRO A 524 -10.05 -42.57 11.09
C PRO A 524 -9.89 -41.16 11.69
N ASN A 525 -10.79 -40.76 12.62
CA ASN A 525 -10.65 -39.48 13.35
C ASN A 525 -9.30 -39.35 14.06
N SER A 526 -8.74 -40.47 14.53
CA SER A 526 -7.44 -40.52 15.19
C SER A 526 -6.31 -40.01 14.29
N SER A 527 -6.36 -40.23 12.97
CA SER A 527 -5.36 -39.71 12.04
C SER A 527 -5.40 -38.20 11.93
N PHE A 528 -6.61 -37.63 11.86
CA PHE A 528 -6.81 -36.18 11.81
C PHE A 528 -6.45 -35.49 13.14
N SER A 529 -6.83 -36.07 14.28
CA SER A 529 -6.46 -35.52 15.60
C SER A 529 -4.95 -35.57 15.83
N ARG A 530 -4.25 -36.59 15.30
CA ARG A 530 -2.78 -36.67 15.34
C ARG A 530 -2.14 -35.59 14.47
N LEU A 531 -2.68 -35.35 13.28
CA LEU A 531 -2.20 -34.28 12.41
C LEU A 531 -2.43 -32.89 13.02
N GLU A 532 -3.60 -32.64 13.58
CA GLU A 532 -3.89 -31.43 14.34
C GLU A 532 -2.88 -31.21 15.48
N LYS A 533 -2.62 -32.26 16.28
CA LYS A 533 -1.62 -32.21 17.34
C LYS A 533 -0.22 -31.89 16.80
N ALA A 534 0.11 -32.38 15.61
CA ALA A 534 1.38 -32.11 14.95
C ALA A 534 1.45 -30.70 14.34
N CYS A 535 0.30 -30.09 14.00
CA CYS A 535 0.16 -28.73 13.46
C CYS A 535 -0.08 -27.65 14.54
N ARG A 536 0.15 -27.94 15.83
CA ARG A 536 -0.13 -27.00 16.95
C ARG A 536 0.54 -25.63 16.85
N SER A 537 1.63 -25.51 16.10
CA SER A 537 2.25 -24.21 15.80
C SER A 537 2.37 -24.00 14.30
N ASN A 538 2.33 -22.74 13.88
CA ASN A 538 2.45 -22.35 12.47
C ASN A 538 3.70 -22.93 11.81
N ASN A 539 4.84 -22.92 12.52
CA ASN A 539 6.10 -23.49 12.02
C ASN A 539 5.97 -25.00 11.75
N GLN A 540 5.41 -25.76 12.69
CA GLN A 540 5.25 -27.22 12.52
C GLN A 540 4.25 -27.53 11.41
N GLY A 541 3.14 -26.79 11.33
CA GLY A 541 2.17 -26.90 10.23
C GLY A 541 2.80 -26.62 8.86
N ARG A 542 3.70 -25.63 8.77
CA ARG A 542 4.44 -25.32 7.53
C ARG A 542 5.40 -26.44 7.13
N LEU A 543 6.15 -27.00 8.07
CA LEU A 543 7.04 -28.14 7.80
C LEU A 543 6.23 -29.34 7.30
N LEU A 544 5.15 -29.70 7.99
CA LEU A 544 4.24 -30.78 7.57
C LEU A 544 3.68 -30.53 6.18
N ARG A 545 3.17 -29.32 5.91
CA ARG A 545 2.67 -28.90 4.60
C ARG A 545 3.69 -29.17 3.50
N TYR A 546 4.93 -28.75 3.67
CA TYR A 546 5.98 -28.92 2.66
C TYR A 546 6.44 -30.37 2.47
N GLY A 547 6.47 -31.15 3.55
CA GLY A 547 6.72 -32.59 3.49
C GLY A 547 5.61 -33.32 2.74
N MET A 548 4.35 -33.03 3.09
CA MET A 548 3.18 -33.61 2.45
C MET A 548 3.06 -33.21 0.98
N GLU A 549 3.35 -31.95 0.60
CA GLU A 549 3.42 -31.54 -0.81
C GLU A 549 4.34 -32.48 -1.60
N SER A 550 5.56 -32.66 -1.09
CA SER A 550 6.61 -33.43 -1.78
C SER A 550 6.27 -34.92 -1.84
N LEU A 551 5.73 -35.46 -0.75
CA LEU A 551 5.33 -36.86 -0.66
C LEU A 551 4.11 -37.15 -1.55
N CYS A 552 3.04 -36.36 -1.45
CA CYS A 552 1.82 -36.57 -2.25
C CYS A 552 2.07 -36.41 -3.76
N ARG A 553 2.91 -35.44 -4.16
CA ARG A 553 3.22 -35.22 -5.58
C ARG A 553 4.02 -36.37 -6.19
N MET A 554 4.88 -37.00 -5.40
CA MET A 554 5.77 -38.07 -5.87
C MET A 554 5.19 -39.46 -5.65
N ASP A 555 4.36 -39.63 -4.60
CA ASP A 555 3.84 -40.92 -4.16
C ASP A 555 2.59 -40.78 -3.27
N ILE A 556 1.45 -40.47 -3.89
CA ILE A 556 0.18 -40.27 -3.16
C ILE A 556 -0.29 -41.53 -2.43
N HIS A 557 -0.03 -42.73 -2.94
CA HIS A 557 -0.46 -43.97 -2.29
C HIS A 557 0.28 -44.17 -0.96
N MET A 558 1.60 -44.00 -0.96
CA MET A 558 2.40 -44.02 0.27
C MET A 558 1.95 -42.92 1.25
N ALA A 559 1.62 -41.74 0.74
CA ALA A 559 1.15 -40.64 1.58
C ALA A 559 -0.17 -40.98 2.27
N LEU A 560 -1.15 -41.46 1.50
CA LEU A 560 -2.49 -41.78 1.98
C LEU A 560 -2.48 -42.97 2.94
N ASP A 561 -1.84 -44.07 2.58
CA ASP A 561 -1.79 -45.26 3.44
C ASP A 561 -0.99 -44.98 4.71
N GLY A 562 0.10 -44.22 4.62
CA GLY A 562 0.89 -43.77 5.77
C GLY A 562 0.07 -42.88 6.70
N PHE A 563 -0.68 -41.93 6.17
CA PHE A 563 -1.54 -41.04 6.95
C PHE A 563 -2.69 -41.79 7.64
N LEU A 564 -3.37 -42.67 6.92
CA LEU A 564 -4.53 -43.39 7.43
C LEU A 564 -4.15 -44.48 8.44
N LYS A 565 -3.12 -45.29 8.15
CA LYS A 565 -2.72 -46.42 9.00
C LYS A 565 -1.70 -46.05 10.08
N PHE A 566 -0.80 -45.10 9.83
CA PHE A 566 0.34 -44.79 10.70
C PHE A 566 0.54 -43.28 10.93
N PRO A 567 -0.50 -42.54 11.38
CA PRO A 567 -0.49 -41.07 11.40
C PRO A 567 0.66 -40.46 12.21
N SER A 568 1.11 -41.10 13.28
CA SER A 568 2.21 -40.57 14.11
C SER A 568 3.56 -40.65 13.39
N ALA A 569 3.88 -41.78 12.76
CA ALA A 569 5.09 -41.93 11.95
C ALA A 569 5.03 -41.01 10.73
N PHE A 570 3.87 -40.97 10.06
CA PHE A 570 3.62 -40.08 8.93
C PHE A 570 3.91 -38.61 9.28
N CYS A 571 3.30 -38.06 10.34
CA CYS A 571 3.52 -36.67 10.74
C CYS A 571 4.99 -36.40 11.10
N ARG A 572 5.61 -37.31 11.85
CA ARG A 572 7.03 -37.19 12.23
C ARG A 572 7.93 -37.08 11.00
N ILE A 573 7.77 -37.97 10.03
CA ILE A 573 8.65 -38.10 8.88
C ILE A 573 8.38 -37.03 7.82
N THR A 574 7.11 -36.71 7.57
CA THR A 574 6.76 -35.60 6.67
C THR A 574 7.27 -34.26 7.23
N LYS A 575 7.24 -34.03 8.54
CA LYS A 575 7.87 -32.85 9.14
C LYS A 575 9.37 -32.78 8.84
N LYS A 576 10.10 -33.87 9.03
CA LYS A 576 11.54 -33.96 8.73
C LYS A 576 11.84 -33.74 7.26
N LEU A 577 11.04 -34.33 6.38
CA LEU A 577 11.11 -34.08 4.93
C LEU A 577 10.88 -32.60 4.63
N GLY A 578 9.87 -32.01 5.27
CA GLY A 578 9.51 -30.61 5.15
C GLY A 578 10.64 -29.64 5.49
N ALA A 579 11.46 -29.98 6.49
CA ALA A 579 12.61 -29.19 6.93
C ALA A 579 13.77 -29.11 5.91
N LEU A 580 13.72 -29.91 4.84
CA LEU A 580 14.71 -29.85 3.77
C LEU A 580 14.32 -28.79 2.73
N PRO A 581 15.31 -28.14 2.07
CA PRO A 581 15.07 -27.31 0.90
C PRO A 581 14.30 -28.07 -0.18
N ARG A 582 13.44 -27.35 -0.91
CA ARG A 582 12.54 -27.95 -1.92
C ARG A 582 13.27 -28.90 -2.89
N TYR A 583 14.41 -28.48 -3.43
CA TYR A 583 15.17 -29.31 -4.37
C TYR A 583 15.74 -30.59 -3.73
N ILE A 584 16.13 -30.53 -2.45
CA ILE A 584 16.60 -31.70 -1.69
C ILE A 584 15.44 -32.65 -1.41
N ARG A 585 14.25 -32.14 -1.04
CA ARG A 585 13.04 -32.97 -0.86
C ARG A 585 12.77 -33.85 -2.07
N TYR A 586 12.77 -33.26 -3.26
CA TYR A 586 12.56 -34.00 -4.51
C TYR A 586 13.72 -34.95 -4.85
N GLN A 587 14.96 -34.66 -4.45
CA GLN A 587 16.06 -35.63 -4.59
C GLN A 587 15.82 -36.85 -3.70
N VAL A 588 15.51 -36.64 -2.41
CA VAL A 588 15.19 -37.72 -1.47
C VAL A 588 14.00 -38.55 -1.96
N MET A 589 12.93 -37.90 -2.44
CA MET A 589 11.77 -38.62 -2.98
C MET A 589 12.08 -39.40 -4.27
N ARG A 590 12.96 -38.89 -5.13
CA ARG A 590 13.43 -39.65 -6.31
C ARG A 590 14.29 -40.84 -5.93
N GLU A 591 15.14 -40.71 -4.90
CA GLU A 591 15.89 -41.84 -4.34
C GLU A 591 14.93 -42.88 -3.74
N MET A 592 13.90 -42.44 -3.01
CA MET A 592 12.85 -43.31 -2.49
C MET A 592 12.10 -44.05 -3.61
N GLY A 593 11.73 -43.36 -4.71
CA GLY A 593 11.08 -43.98 -5.86
C GLY A 593 11.92 -45.05 -6.57
N ARG A 594 13.25 -45.02 -6.41
CA ARG A 594 14.16 -46.05 -6.94
C ARG A 594 14.33 -47.23 -5.98
N HIS A 595 13.90 -47.09 -4.72
CA HIS A 595 14.03 -48.12 -3.71
C HIS A 595 13.26 -49.39 -4.11
N PRO A 596 13.81 -50.61 -3.91
CA PRO A 596 13.17 -51.85 -4.34
C PRO A 596 11.75 -52.05 -3.78
N LEU A 597 11.48 -51.57 -2.56
CA LEU A 597 10.13 -51.61 -1.95
C LEU A 597 9.06 -50.85 -2.75
N ARG A 598 9.44 -49.89 -3.61
CA ARG A 598 8.48 -49.14 -4.45
C ARG A 598 8.19 -49.80 -5.79
N LYS A 599 8.99 -50.79 -6.20
CA LYS A 599 8.83 -51.47 -7.49
C LYS A 599 7.96 -52.73 -7.40
N ILE A 600 7.52 -53.08 -6.20
CA ILE A 600 6.75 -54.30 -5.96
C ILE A 600 5.26 -53.99 -5.82
N ASP A 601 4.46 -54.83 -6.46
CA ASP A 601 3.03 -54.92 -6.17
C ASP A 601 2.88 -55.82 -4.93
N VAL A 602 2.67 -55.19 -3.77
CA VAL A 602 2.59 -55.87 -2.47
C VAL A 602 1.48 -56.91 -2.43
N GLU A 603 0.43 -56.74 -3.24
CA GLU A 603 -0.68 -57.70 -3.29
C GLU A 603 -0.37 -58.94 -4.13
N LYS A 604 0.54 -58.82 -5.10
CA LYS A 604 0.87 -59.92 -6.03
C LYS A 604 2.18 -60.64 -5.69
N ILE A 605 3.04 -60.06 -4.86
CA ILE A 605 4.32 -60.66 -4.50
C ILE A 605 4.13 -61.85 -3.55
N SER A 606 4.87 -62.94 -3.79
CA SER A 606 4.82 -64.09 -2.88
C SER A 606 5.39 -63.73 -1.50
N PRO A 607 4.85 -64.29 -0.40
CA PRO A 607 5.31 -63.99 0.95
C PRO A 607 6.82 -64.19 1.15
N LYS A 608 7.38 -65.28 0.62
CA LYS A 608 8.83 -65.59 0.70
C LYS A 608 9.67 -64.56 -0.07
N ARG A 609 9.22 -64.10 -1.24
CA ARG A 609 9.94 -63.09 -2.02
C ARG A 609 9.90 -61.72 -1.35
N LEU A 610 8.77 -61.35 -0.75
CA LEU A 610 8.64 -60.12 0.02
C LEU A 610 9.55 -60.15 1.26
N TYR A 611 9.61 -61.28 1.96
CA TYR A 611 10.53 -61.50 3.07
C TYR A 611 11.99 -61.28 2.64
N LEU A 612 12.44 -62.00 1.60
CA LEU A 612 13.81 -61.89 1.09
C LEU A 612 14.14 -60.46 0.61
N LEU A 613 13.17 -59.73 0.07
CA LEU A 613 13.38 -58.34 -0.33
C LEU A 613 13.62 -57.44 0.88
N VAL A 614 12.80 -57.58 1.92
CA VAL A 614 12.93 -56.81 3.15
C VAL A 614 14.26 -57.09 3.83
N GLU A 615 14.62 -58.37 4.00
CA GLU A 615 15.84 -58.77 4.69
C GLU A 615 17.11 -58.32 3.95
N ASN A 616 17.13 -58.37 2.61
CA ASN A 616 18.34 -58.05 1.83
C ASN A 616 18.51 -56.57 1.50
N LYS A 617 17.43 -55.78 1.49
CA LYS A 617 17.45 -54.40 0.95
C LYS A 617 17.18 -53.33 1.99
N CYS A 618 16.79 -53.68 3.20
CA CYS A 618 16.45 -52.71 4.23
C CYS A 618 17.50 -52.71 5.33
N PRO A 619 18.03 -51.55 5.73
CA PRO A 619 19.04 -51.48 6.79
C PRO A 619 18.57 -52.13 8.09
N ASP A 620 19.45 -52.86 8.78
CA ASP A 620 19.16 -53.53 10.06
C ASP A 620 18.63 -52.57 11.14
N SER A 621 18.97 -51.29 11.03
CA SER A 621 18.49 -50.23 11.92
C SER A 621 16.99 -49.90 11.79
N LEU A 622 16.30 -50.43 10.77
CA LEU A 622 14.88 -50.17 10.54
C LEU A 622 14.00 -51.19 11.27
N LEU A 623 12.77 -50.77 11.58
CA LEU A 623 11.75 -51.68 12.12
C LEU A 623 11.55 -52.86 11.17
N ASN A 624 11.82 -54.07 11.63
CA ASN A 624 11.56 -55.27 10.83
C ASN A 624 10.04 -55.57 10.81
N PRO A 625 9.37 -55.44 9.66
CA PRO A 625 7.92 -55.63 9.56
C PRO A 625 7.50 -57.11 9.58
N VAL A 626 8.45 -58.04 9.42
CA VAL A 626 8.18 -59.48 9.26
C VAL A 626 7.81 -60.10 10.62
N PRO A 627 6.63 -60.71 10.77
CA PRO A 627 6.28 -61.41 12.00
C PRO A 627 7.29 -62.51 12.32
N LYS A 628 7.75 -62.58 13.58
CA LYS A 628 8.79 -63.53 14.03
C LYS A 628 8.53 -64.98 13.58
N LYS A 629 7.30 -65.47 13.72
CA LYS A 629 6.92 -66.83 13.30
C LYS A 629 6.98 -67.03 11.79
N LEU A 630 6.64 -66.00 11.01
CA LEU A 630 6.74 -66.05 9.55
C LEU A 630 8.21 -66.04 9.10
N ARG A 631 9.07 -65.29 9.78
CA ARG A 631 10.51 -65.32 9.57
C ARG A 631 11.09 -66.70 9.85
N GLN A 632 10.84 -67.24 11.04
CA GLN A 632 11.27 -68.59 11.43
C GLN A 632 10.79 -69.67 10.46
N HIS A 633 9.61 -69.48 9.86
CA HIS A 633 9.13 -70.38 8.82
C HIS A 633 9.95 -70.31 7.53
N PHE A 634 10.30 -69.12 7.05
CA PHE A 634 11.14 -68.98 5.87
C PHE A 634 12.61 -69.33 6.10
N GLU A 635 13.06 -69.30 7.36
CA GLU A 635 14.37 -69.79 7.83
C GLU A 635 14.36 -71.30 8.16
N GLU A 636 13.27 -72.02 7.87
CA GLU A 636 13.10 -73.45 8.10
C GLU A 636 13.18 -73.89 9.58
N ALA A 637 13.14 -72.94 10.52
CA ALA A 637 13.15 -73.17 11.96
C ALA A 637 11.77 -73.49 12.55
N LEU A 638 10.66 -73.17 11.85
CA LEU A 638 9.30 -73.44 12.32
C LEU A 638 8.32 -73.69 11.17
N PRO A 639 7.78 -74.90 10.96
CA PRO A 639 6.74 -75.12 9.96
C PRO A 639 5.43 -74.41 10.36
N LEU A 640 4.79 -73.73 9.40
CA LEU A 640 3.49 -73.08 9.57
C LEU A 640 2.48 -73.65 8.58
N THR A 641 1.21 -73.71 8.98
CA THR A 641 0.10 -74.08 8.09
C THR A 641 -0.18 -72.95 7.09
N ALA A 642 -0.75 -73.28 5.93
CA ALA A 642 -1.10 -72.30 4.89
C ALA A 642 -1.97 -71.14 5.42
N ALA A 643 -2.95 -71.43 6.27
CA ALA A 643 -3.80 -70.43 6.90
C ALA A 643 -3.01 -69.46 7.80
N ARG A 644 -2.04 -69.96 8.57
CA ARG A 644 -1.16 -69.13 9.41
C ARG A 644 -0.19 -68.30 8.56
N ILE A 645 0.35 -68.86 7.48
CA ILE A 645 1.19 -68.14 6.52
C ILE A 645 0.41 -66.97 5.93
N SER A 646 -0.83 -67.22 5.46
CA SER A 646 -1.71 -66.17 4.94
C SER A 646 -1.97 -65.08 5.98
N GLY A 647 -2.41 -65.44 7.19
CA GLY A 647 -2.69 -64.46 8.25
C GLY A 647 -1.47 -63.64 8.70
N TYR A 648 -0.27 -64.24 8.74
CA TYR A 648 0.96 -63.47 9.01
C TYR A 648 1.41 -62.65 7.81
N THR A 649 1.16 -63.11 6.58
CA THR A 649 1.46 -62.35 5.36
C THR A 649 0.63 -61.08 5.33
N GLU A 650 -0.67 -61.14 5.63
CA GLU A 650 -1.51 -59.95 5.65
C GLU A 650 -1.03 -58.94 6.72
N LYS A 651 -0.69 -59.42 7.92
CA LYS A 651 -0.06 -58.57 8.95
C LYS A 651 1.29 -57.98 8.51
N PHE A 652 2.04 -58.70 7.70
CA PHE A 652 3.30 -58.24 7.14
C PHE A 652 3.06 -57.14 6.09
N LYS A 653 2.18 -57.39 5.12
CA LYS A 653 1.76 -56.42 4.10
C LYS A 653 1.23 -55.13 4.73
N ASP A 654 0.41 -55.23 5.78
CA ASP A 654 -0.12 -54.09 6.51
C ASP A 654 0.95 -53.18 7.13
N LYS A 655 2.15 -53.70 7.40
CA LYS A 655 3.29 -52.93 7.93
C LYS A 655 4.20 -52.35 6.86
N ILE A 656 4.02 -52.68 5.58
CA ILE A 656 4.85 -52.15 4.49
C ILE A 656 4.77 -50.62 4.35
N PRO A 657 3.60 -49.95 4.53
CA PRO A 657 3.56 -48.49 4.53
C PRO A 657 4.41 -47.86 5.63
N LEU A 658 4.38 -48.42 6.85
CA LEU A 658 5.24 -47.96 7.96
C LEU A 658 6.73 -48.15 7.62
N MET A 659 7.09 -49.31 7.09
CA MET A 659 8.47 -49.58 6.66
C MET A 659 8.94 -48.60 5.56
N SER A 660 8.06 -48.26 4.62
CA SER A 660 8.34 -47.30 3.56
C SER A 660 8.60 -45.90 4.16
N LEU A 661 7.82 -45.50 5.17
CA LEU A 661 8.05 -44.25 5.90
C LEU A 661 9.40 -44.28 6.63
N GLU A 662 9.73 -45.34 7.37
CA GLU A 662 11.03 -45.44 8.07
C GLU A 662 12.22 -45.47 7.09
N THR A 663 12.04 -46.07 5.90
CA THR A 663 13.04 -45.99 4.82
C THR A 663 13.24 -44.54 4.35
N LEU A 664 12.16 -43.79 4.20
CA LEU A 664 12.21 -42.36 3.88
C LEU A 664 12.92 -41.56 4.99
N ASP A 665 12.65 -41.85 6.27
CA ASP A 665 13.36 -41.23 7.40
C ASP A 665 14.87 -41.49 7.34
N HIS A 666 15.26 -42.73 7.02
CA HIS A 666 16.67 -43.08 6.83
C HIS A 666 17.32 -42.31 5.67
N LEU A 667 16.62 -42.16 4.53
CA LEU A 667 17.12 -41.38 3.39
C LEU A 667 17.26 -39.88 3.73
N ILE A 668 16.31 -39.33 4.49
CA ILE A 668 16.38 -37.94 5.00
C ILE A 668 17.62 -37.78 5.89
N TRP A 669 17.81 -38.69 6.85
CA TRP A 669 18.96 -38.67 7.75
C TRP A 669 20.30 -38.79 7.01
N LYS A 670 20.42 -39.77 6.11
CA LYS A 670 21.59 -39.94 5.24
C LYS A 670 21.91 -38.67 4.45
N ARG A 671 20.87 -37.95 4.01
CA ARG A 671 21.03 -36.69 3.29
C ARG A 671 21.51 -35.54 4.18
N LEU A 672 20.95 -35.42 5.39
CA LEU A 672 21.36 -34.42 6.39
C LEU A 672 22.82 -34.62 6.82
N GLN A 673 23.24 -35.87 7.03
CA GLN A 673 24.61 -36.21 7.45
C GLN A 673 25.68 -36.01 6.38
N LYS A 674 25.32 -36.09 5.09
CA LYS A 674 26.30 -36.07 3.98
C LYS A 674 27.39 -34.98 4.09
N PRO A 675 27.11 -33.73 4.51
CA PRO A 675 28.14 -32.70 4.64
C PRO A 675 29.03 -32.79 5.90
N PHE A 676 28.73 -33.69 6.84
CA PHE A 676 29.35 -33.78 8.18
C PHE A 676 29.85 -35.19 8.54
N GLY A 677 29.67 -36.19 7.67
CA GLY A 677 30.12 -37.56 7.95
C GLY A 677 29.31 -38.20 9.09
N GLN A 678 29.98 -38.65 10.15
CA GLN A 678 29.38 -39.42 11.26
C GLN A 678 28.79 -38.53 12.37
N ALA A 679 28.01 -37.50 12.03
CA ALA A 679 27.28 -36.74 13.05
C ALA A 679 26.38 -37.70 13.88
N PRO A 680 26.35 -37.60 15.23
CA PRO A 680 25.55 -38.49 16.06
C PRO A 680 24.06 -38.48 15.69
N LYS A 681 23.43 -39.67 15.67
CA LYS A 681 21.99 -39.78 15.40
C LYS A 681 21.19 -39.56 16.68
N ASN A 682 21.01 -38.29 17.05
CA ASN A 682 20.12 -37.86 18.12
C ASN A 682 19.29 -36.63 17.70
N GLU A 683 18.34 -36.21 18.54
CA GLU A 683 17.42 -35.12 18.23
C GLU A 683 18.12 -33.77 18.06
N ASP A 684 19.17 -33.50 18.84
CA ASP A 684 19.90 -32.24 18.84
C ASP A 684 20.66 -32.02 17.52
N TRP A 685 21.39 -33.03 17.10
CA TRP A 685 22.10 -33.02 15.82
C TRP A 685 21.14 -33.03 14.65
N GLU A 686 20.04 -33.78 14.72
CA GLU A 686 19.03 -33.75 13.69
C GLU A 686 18.43 -32.35 13.53
N HIS A 687 18.09 -31.69 14.64
CA HIS A 687 17.54 -30.33 14.63
C HIS A 687 18.55 -29.33 14.06
N ALA A 688 19.80 -29.33 14.52
CA ALA A 688 20.83 -28.42 14.04
C ALA A 688 21.11 -28.57 12.54
N LEU A 689 21.17 -29.82 12.05
CA LEU A 689 21.33 -30.11 10.62
C LEU A 689 20.09 -29.69 9.82
N GLN A 690 18.88 -29.83 10.37
CA GLN A 690 17.66 -29.32 9.74
C GLN A 690 17.67 -27.80 9.64
N VAL A 691 18.07 -27.08 10.71
CA VAL A 691 18.21 -25.61 10.68
C VAL A 691 19.22 -25.19 9.61
N MET A 692 20.42 -25.78 9.58
CA MET A 692 21.44 -25.49 8.56
C MET A 692 21.00 -25.86 7.14
N CYS A 693 20.11 -26.85 7.01
CA CYS A 693 19.50 -27.16 5.73
C CYS A 693 18.42 -26.14 5.32
N TRP A 694 17.62 -25.66 6.26
CA TRP A 694 16.47 -24.80 6.06
C TRP A 694 16.83 -23.36 5.71
N ILE A 695 17.87 -22.81 6.33
CA ILE A 695 18.26 -21.40 6.16
C ILE A 695 19.06 -21.20 4.87
N ASP A 696 18.84 -20.03 4.25
CA ASP A 696 19.65 -19.55 3.13
C ASP A 696 20.75 -18.61 3.64
N ASP A 697 20.39 -17.61 4.43
CA ASP A 697 21.35 -16.71 5.10
C ASP A 697 22.13 -17.41 6.21
N ASN A 698 23.37 -16.96 6.45
CA ASN A 698 24.29 -17.50 7.46
C ASN A 698 24.65 -18.99 7.29
N ARG A 699 24.14 -19.67 6.27
CA ARG A 699 24.28 -21.11 6.07
C ARG A 699 25.73 -21.59 6.01
N ARG A 700 26.58 -20.82 5.34
CA ARG A 700 28.01 -21.16 5.20
C ARG A 700 28.71 -21.10 6.55
N SER A 701 28.59 -19.97 7.24
CA SER A 701 29.18 -19.75 8.57
C SER A 701 28.65 -20.77 9.58
N LEU A 702 27.34 -21.03 9.57
CA LEU A 702 26.74 -22.06 10.44
C LEU A 702 27.30 -23.46 10.14
N ARG A 703 27.46 -23.83 8.86
CA ARG A 703 28.05 -25.11 8.48
C ARG A 703 29.48 -25.25 8.99
N GLU A 704 30.29 -24.21 8.88
CA GLU A 704 31.67 -24.17 9.38
C GLU A 704 31.70 -24.27 10.92
N CYS A 705 30.80 -23.56 11.61
CA CYS A 705 30.62 -23.65 13.06
C CYS A 705 30.22 -25.06 13.51
N ILE A 706 29.20 -25.67 12.89
CA ILE A 706 28.74 -27.02 13.24
C ILE A 706 29.83 -28.08 12.98
N ARG A 707 30.63 -27.94 11.90
CA ARG A 707 31.78 -28.83 11.66
C ARG A 707 32.85 -28.69 12.72
N SER A 708 33.15 -27.46 13.12
CA SER A 708 34.13 -27.20 14.18
C SER A 708 33.66 -27.78 15.50
N TYR A 709 32.38 -27.57 15.85
CA TYR A 709 31.71 -28.17 17.01
C TYR A 709 31.80 -29.70 17.00
N LEU A 710 31.50 -30.35 15.86
CA LEU A 710 31.61 -31.81 15.71
C LEU A 710 33.03 -32.34 15.96
N ASN A 711 34.04 -31.55 15.60
CA ASN A 711 35.46 -31.91 15.77
C ASN A 711 36.01 -31.52 17.16
N GLY A 712 35.17 -31.13 18.12
CA GLY A 712 35.57 -30.74 19.48
C GLY A 712 36.13 -29.33 19.61
N ASN A 713 36.06 -28.50 18.57
CA ASN A 713 36.48 -27.09 18.60
C ASN A 713 35.31 -26.19 19.04
N TRP A 714 34.97 -26.26 20.33
CA TRP A 714 33.82 -25.58 20.93
C TRP A 714 33.91 -24.05 20.89
N ASP A 715 35.12 -23.50 20.91
CA ASP A 715 35.46 -22.07 20.97
C ASP A 715 35.70 -21.44 19.57
N HIS A 716 35.24 -22.09 18.49
CA HIS A 716 35.48 -21.64 17.11
C HIS A 716 35.04 -20.19 16.86
N VAL A 717 33.87 -19.79 17.36
CA VAL A 717 33.32 -18.43 17.21
C VAL A 717 34.19 -17.41 17.94
N GLU A 718 34.69 -17.74 19.13
CA GLU A 718 35.53 -16.86 19.95
C GLU A 718 36.89 -16.61 19.30
N ARG A 719 37.49 -17.66 18.73
CA ARG A 719 38.80 -17.59 18.05
C ARG A 719 38.73 -17.01 16.63
N HIS A 720 37.53 -16.71 16.12
CA HIS A 720 37.38 -16.21 14.76
C HIS A 720 37.99 -14.79 14.62
N PRO A 721 38.76 -14.48 13.55
CA PRO A 721 39.42 -13.18 13.40
C PRO A 721 38.49 -11.96 13.51
N ALA A 722 37.27 -12.06 12.96
CA ALA A 722 36.27 -11.01 13.08
C ALA A 722 35.78 -10.80 14.52
N THR A 723 35.63 -11.88 15.30
CA THR A 723 35.31 -11.81 16.73
C THR A 723 36.44 -11.15 17.51
N LEU A 724 37.70 -11.55 17.26
CA LEU A 724 38.87 -10.93 17.89
C LEU A 724 38.99 -9.43 17.57
N SER A 725 38.70 -9.05 16.32
CA SER A 725 38.65 -7.65 15.89
C SER A 725 37.55 -6.88 16.62
N TRP A 726 36.37 -7.47 16.76
CA TRP A 726 35.26 -6.88 17.51
C TRP A 726 35.60 -6.71 19.01
N LEU A 727 36.18 -7.72 19.65
CA LEU A 727 36.61 -7.66 21.05
C LEU A 727 37.67 -6.57 21.27
N LYS A 728 38.62 -6.43 20.34
CA LYS A 728 39.63 -5.35 20.39
C LYS A 728 38.99 -3.96 20.33
N LYS A 729 37.97 -3.76 19.50
CA LYS A 729 37.20 -2.50 19.44
C LYS A 729 36.37 -2.25 20.69
N ASN A 730 35.93 -3.32 21.36
CA ASN A 730 35.09 -3.28 22.56
C ASN A 730 35.86 -3.66 23.82
N SER A 731 37.11 -3.22 23.95
CA SER A 731 38.02 -3.61 25.05
C SER A 731 37.55 -3.20 26.45
N LYS A 732 36.57 -2.29 26.56
CA LYS A 732 35.94 -1.90 27.83
C LYS A 732 34.88 -2.90 28.32
N LEU A 733 34.40 -3.77 27.45
CA LEU A 733 33.44 -4.82 27.81
C LEU A 733 34.11 -5.82 28.74
N ASN A 734 33.47 -6.12 29.87
CA ASN A 734 33.84 -7.27 30.69
C ASN A 734 33.43 -8.58 29.97
N PHE A 735 34.26 -9.02 29.03
CA PHE A 735 33.95 -10.14 28.15
C PHE A 735 33.83 -11.46 28.92
N GLU A 736 34.63 -11.68 29.97
CA GLU A 736 34.50 -12.87 30.82
C GLU A 736 33.15 -12.92 31.54
N ALA A 737 32.63 -11.78 32.00
CA ALA A 737 31.28 -11.71 32.55
C ALA A 737 30.21 -11.94 31.48
N TRP A 738 30.39 -11.42 30.27
CA TRP A 738 29.48 -11.65 29.14
C TRP A 738 29.41 -13.12 28.75
N LYS A 739 30.57 -13.76 28.61
CA LYS A 739 30.70 -15.18 28.26
C LYS A 739 30.20 -16.09 29.38
N GLY A 740 30.63 -15.85 30.62
CA GLY A 740 30.28 -16.68 31.78
C GLY A 740 28.84 -16.50 32.26
N GLY A 741 28.21 -15.37 31.96
CA GLY A 741 26.83 -15.09 32.31
C GLY A 741 26.57 -14.91 33.80
N LEU A 742 25.30 -15.09 34.17
CA LEU A 742 24.79 -15.12 35.54
C LEU A 742 23.81 -16.31 35.62
N THR A 743 23.66 -16.89 36.81
CA THR A 743 22.56 -17.81 37.12
C THR A 743 21.64 -17.13 38.11
N LEU A 744 20.37 -17.01 37.74
CA LEU A 744 19.32 -16.49 38.64
C LEU A 744 18.31 -17.59 38.92
N TRP A 745 18.13 -17.91 40.19
CA TRP A 745 17.22 -18.95 40.64
C TRP A 745 16.13 -18.38 41.57
N ARG A 746 14.88 -18.80 41.38
CA ARG A 746 13.76 -18.49 42.28
C ARG A 746 12.78 -19.65 42.38
N GLU A 747 12.16 -19.80 43.54
CA GLU A 747 11.00 -20.66 43.74
C GLU A 747 9.71 -19.88 43.44
N LEU A 748 8.90 -20.38 42.49
CA LEU A 748 7.62 -19.80 42.09
C LEU A 748 6.49 -20.81 42.38
N GLY A 749 5.29 -20.37 42.76
CA GLY A 749 4.20 -21.29 43.17
C GLY A 749 3.89 -22.42 42.17
N LYS A 750 3.55 -22.07 40.93
CA LYS A 750 3.62 -22.99 39.76
C LYS A 750 4.40 -22.23 38.69
N PRO A 751 5.46 -22.80 38.07
CA PRO A 751 5.79 -24.23 37.95
C PRO A 751 6.75 -24.80 39.01
N GLY A 752 7.05 -24.09 40.10
CA GLY A 752 8.04 -24.48 41.10
C GLY A 752 9.35 -23.70 40.94
N CYS A 753 10.47 -24.38 41.17
CA CYS A 753 11.81 -23.86 40.94
C CYS A 753 12.03 -23.46 39.47
N VAL A 754 12.44 -22.21 39.24
CA VAL A 754 12.81 -21.68 37.93
C VAL A 754 14.22 -21.10 37.97
N THR A 755 15.04 -21.48 36.99
CA THR A 755 16.40 -20.96 36.79
C THR A 755 16.50 -20.21 35.46
N ILE A 756 17.08 -19.02 35.45
CA ILE A 756 17.43 -18.26 34.25
C ILE A 756 18.96 -18.23 34.10
N GLU A 757 19.44 -18.68 32.94
CA GLU A 757 20.86 -18.74 32.58
C GLU A 757 21.06 -18.42 31.10
N ILE A 758 22.28 -17.99 30.74
CA ILE A 758 22.72 -17.92 29.34
C ILE A 758 22.96 -19.33 28.81
N GLU A 759 22.40 -19.66 27.66
CA GLU A 759 22.67 -20.93 26.99
C GLU A 759 24.02 -20.90 26.28
N GLN A 760 24.87 -21.87 26.60
CA GLN A 760 26.21 -22.00 26.02
C GLN A 760 26.30 -23.15 25.02
N ASN A 761 25.37 -24.11 25.04
CA ASN A 761 25.39 -25.24 24.11
C ASN A 761 24.88 -24.80 22.73
N PRO A 762 25.72 -24.81 21.68
CA PRO A 762 25.34 -24.43 20.32
C PRO A 762 24.11 -25.16 19.78
N LEU A 763 23.93 -26.43 20.10
CA LEU A 763 22.77 -27.19 19.65
C LEU A 763 21.48 -26.72 20.35
N GLU A 764 21.57 -26.30 21.61
CA GLU A 764 20.45 -25.73 22.37
C GLU A 764 20.13 -24.29 21.93
N ILE A 765 21.14 -23.48 21.59
CA ILE A 765 20.93 -22.13 21.03
C ILE A 765 20.10 -22.22 19.74
N LEU A 766 20.43 -23.17 18.85
CA LEU A 766 19.69 -23.35 17.59
C LEU A 766 18.21 -23.71 17.79
N LYS A 767 17.84 -24.24 18.97
CA LYS A 767 16.45 -24.57 19.33
C LYS A 767 15.67 -23.39 19.93
N MET A 768 16.27 -22.21 20.08
CA MET A 768 15.66 -21.06 20.78
C MET A 768 14.27 -20.68 20.30
N GLY A 769 14.02 -20.76 18.99
CA GLY A 769 12.69 -20.53 18.44
C GLY A 769 11.77 -21.73 18.51
N THR A 770 12.31 -22.96 18.47
CA THR A 770 11.54 -24.20 18.52
C THR A 770 10.93 -24.44 19.91
N TYR A 771 11.67 -24.16 20.98
CA TYR A 771 11.17 -24.35 22.36
C TYR A 771 9.92 -23.53 22.67
N VAL A 772 9.91 -22.28 22.22
CA VAL A 772 8.82 -21.33 22.51
C VAL A 772 7.83 -21.14 21.34
N GLY A 773 8.10 -21.77 20.21
CA GLY A 773 7.24 -21.71 19.01
C GLY A 773 7.23 -20.35 18.30
N SER A 774 8.31 -19.56 18.38
CA SER A 774 8.40 -18.26 17.71
C SER A 774 8.86 -18.39 16.24
N CYS A 775 8.84 -17.27 15.50
CA CYS A 775 9.30 -17.18 14.11
C CYS A 775 10.78 -17.54 13.89
N LEU A 776 11.58 -17.64 14.97
CA LEU A 776 13.00 -18.02 14.96
C LEU A 776 13.21 -19.54 14.96
N GLY A 777 12.14 -20.33 15.14
CA GLY A 777 12.24 -21.78 15.26
C GLY A 777 12.24 -22.46 13.90
N LEU A 778 12.71 -23.72 13.84
CA LEU A 778 12.68 -24.50 12.59
C LEU A 778 11.28 -24.47 11.96
N GLY A 779 11.22 -24.06 10.68
CA GLY A 779 9.97 -23.84 9.94
C GLY A 779 9.45 -22.41 9.97
N GLY A 780 10.04 -21.51 10.76
CA GLY A 780 9.69 -20.09 10.86
C GLY A 780 10.37 -19.21 9.80
N ASN A 781 9.85 -18.00 9.62
CA ASN A 781 10.34 -17.04 8.60
C ASN A 781 11.75 -16.53 8.91
N TYR A 782 12.14 -16.47 10.18
CA TYR A 782 13.40 -15.89 10.64
C TYR A 782 14.28 -16.94 11.33
N THR A 783 14.23 -18.19 10.84
CA THR A 783 15.03 -19.29 11.41
C THR A 783 16.54 -18.99 11.38
N PHE A 784 17.00 -18.20 10.39
CA PHE A 784 18.40 -17.79 10.26
C PHE A 784 18.93 -16.99 11.47
N ASN A 785 18.05 -16.33 12.24
CA ASN A 785 18.45 -15.62 13.46
C ASN A 785 18.96 -16.57 14.55
N ALA A 786 18.50 -17.82 14.61
CA ALA A 786 19.08 -18.80 15.52
C ALA A 786 20.55 -19.08 15.19
N ALA A 787 20.89 -19.07 13.90
CA ALA A 787 22.28 -19.10 13.46
C ALA A 787 23.01 -17.81 13.82
N THR A 788 22.38 -16.64 13.64
CA THR A 788 22.99 -15.34 13.98
C THR A 788 23.36 -15.24 15.46
N VAL A 789 22.47 -15.66 16.36
CA VAL A 789 22.74 -15.66 17.81
C VAL A 789 23.88 -16.61 18.16
N LEU A 790 23.99 -17.76 17.50
CA LEU A 790 25.12 -18.67 17.69
C LEU A 790 26.44 -18.11 17.13
N LEU A 791 26.39 -17.43 15.98
CA LEU A 791 27.57 -17.02 15.23
C LEU A 791 28.17 -15.69 15.71
N ASP A 792 27.36 -14.77 16.21
CA ASP A 792 27.84 -13.45 16.59
C ASP A 792 28.06 -13.36 18.09
N ILE A 793 29.31 -13.19 18.50
CA ILE A 793 29.70 -13.20 19.92
C ILE A 793 28.99 -12.13 20.76
N ASN A 794 28.46 -11.07 20.14
CA ASN A 794 27.76 -9.98 20.84
C ASN A 794 26.28 -10.28 21.10
N LYS A 795 25.80 -11.50 20.79
CA LYS A 795 24.41 -11.95 20.96
C LYS A 795 24.39 -13.18 21.86
N GLN A 796 23.41 -13.23 22.75
CA GLN A 796 23.20 -14.35 23.67
C GLN A 796 21.70 -14.66 23.78
N VAL A 797 21.39 -15.89 24.19
CA VAL A 797 20.02 -16.31 24.50
C VAL A 797 19.93 -16.79 25.94
N LEU A 798 18.92 -16.31 26.65
CA LEU A 798 18.58 -16.70 28.00
C LEU A 798 17.43 -17.71 27.98
N TYR A 799 17.52 -18.76 28.78
CA TYR A 799 16.40 -19.67 29.03
C TYR A 799 15.97 -19.66 30.48
N ALA A 800 14.66 -19.54 30.71
CA ALA A 800 14.04 -19.92 31.97
C ALA A 800 13.69 -21.41 31.92
N ARG A 801 14.28 -22.23 32.79
CA ARG A 801 14.02 -23.68 32.87
C ARG A 801 13.40 -24.04 34.22
N ASP A 802 12.49 -25.03 34.21
CA ASP A 802 12.02 -25.65 35.45
C ASP A 802 13.05 -26.66 35.99
N SER A 803 12.74 -27.28 37.14
CA SER A 803 13.59 -28.31 37.77
C SER A 803 13.77 -29.59 36.94
N GLN A 804 13.02 -29.76 35.84
CA GLN A 804 13.16 -30.86 34.89
C GLN A 804 13.94 -30.45 33.64
N GLY A 805 14.46 -29.21 33.58
CA GLY A 805 15.20 -28.66 32.45
C GLY A 805 14.30 -28.18 31.31
N LYS A 806 12.97 -28.22 31.45
CA LYS A 806 12.05 -27.79 30.40
C LYS A 806 12.05 -26.28 30.30
N VAL A 807 12.22 -25.77 29.08
CA VAL A 807 12.17 -24.34 28.79
C VAL A 807 10.74 -23.80 29.00
N LEU A 808 10.62 -22.83 29.89
CA LEU A 808 9.39 -22.11 30.22
C LEU A 808 9.30 -20.78 29.50
N GLY A 809 10.44 -20.14 29.24
CA GLY A 809 10.54 -18.88 28.53
C GLY A 809 11.95 -18.64 27.98
N ARG A 810 12.07 -17.72 27.03
CA ARG A 810 13.34 -17.34 26.40
C ARG A 810 13.40 -15.85 26.16
N GLN A 811 14.57 -15.26 26.32
CA GLN A 811 14.87 -13.87 25.97
C GLN A 811 16.16 -13.80 25.15
N LEU A 812 16.23 -12.90 24.17
CA LEU A 812 17.49 -12.55 23.51
C LEU A 812 18.07 -11.32 24.17
N ILE A 813 19.39 -11.30 24.34
CA ILE A 813 20.12 -10.13 24.82
C ILE A 813 21.31 -9.88 23.90
N VAL A 814 21.59 -8.60 23.64
CA VAL A 814 22.60 -8.19 22.65
C VAL A 814 23.35 -6.97 23.15
N ILE A 815 24.64 -6.87 22.81
CA ILE A 815 25.43 -5.65 23.02
C ILE A 815 25.36 -4.78 21.75
N SER A 816 24.82 -3.57 21.88
CA SER A 816 24.75 -2.59 20.79
C SER A 816 26.12 -2.00 20.44
N LYS A 817 26.24 -1.33 19.29
CA LYS A 817 27.45 -0.57 18.91
C LYS A 817 27.79 0.55 19.90
N LYS A 818 26.80 1.05 20.66
CA LYS A 818 26.98 2.06 21.71
C LYS A 818 27.37 1.45 23.06
N GLN A 819 27.63 0.14 23.12
CA GLN A 819 27.92 -0.62 24.35
C GLN A 819 26.78 -0.54 25.36
N GLU A 820 25.56 -0.73 24.88
CA GLU A 820 24.36 -0.84 25.72
C GLU A 820 23.86 -2.29 25.67
N LEU A 821 23.33 -2.78 26.78
CA LEU A 821 22.63 -4.07 26.83
C LEU A 821 21.21 -3.87 26.29
N VAL A 822 20.96 -4.43 25.11
CA VAL A 822 19.63 -4.47 24.50
C VAL A 822 18.96 -5.78 24.87
N CYS A 823 17.80 -5.68 25.51
CA CYS A 823 17.01 -6.83 25.97
C CYS A 823 15.75 -6.91 25.12
N PHE A 824 15.55 -8.05 24.46
CA PHE A 824 14.39 -8.29 23.61
C PHE A 824 13.23 -8.90 24.40
N ASP A 825 12.09 -9.10 23.74
CA ASP A 825 10.89 -9.64 24.37
C ASP A 825 11.04 -11.07 24.89
N VAL A 826 10.28 -11.38 25.94
CA VAL A 826 10.24 -12.71 26.56
C VAL A 826 9.17 -13.56 25.89
N TYR A 827 9.62 -14.64 25.25
CA TYR A 827 8.75 -15.56 24.52
C TYR A 827 8.49 -16.87 25.28
N PRO A 828 7.33 -17.53 25.05
CA PRO A 828 6.21 -17.05 24.25
C PRO A 828 5.44 -15.89 24.93
N ASP A 829 4.58 -15.18 24.20
CA ASP A 829 3.83 -14.03 24.75
C ASP A 829 3.00 -14.36 26.00
N ARG A 830 2.58 -15.63 26.12
CA ARG A 830 1.82 -16.17 27.26
C ARG A 830 2.68 -16.58 28.47
N VAL A 831 3.97 -16.23 28.52
CA VAL A 831 4.80 -16.44 29.72
C VAL A 831 4.20 -15.67 30.90
N SER A 832 4.19 -16.30 32.09
CA SER A 832 3.63 -15.69 33.29
C SER A 832 4.36 -14.41 33.68
N SER A 833 3.63 -13.47 34.31
CA SER A 833 4.21 -12.22 34.80
C SER A 833 5.37 -12.45 35.78
N ALA A 834 5.30 -13.51 36.60
CA ALA A 834 6.38 -13.91 37.51
C ALA A 834 7.69 -14.25 36.77
N ILE A 835 7.62 -15.05 35.70
CA ILE A 835 8.81 -15.37 34.89
C ILE A 835 9.31 -14.12 34.14
N ARG A 836 8.41 -13.29 33.59
CA ARG A 836 8.79 -12.01 32.97
C ARG A 836 9.48 -11.07 33.96
N ASN A 837 9.09 -11.06 35.24
CA ASN A 837 9.74 -10.28 36.28
C ASN A 837 11.13 -10.84 36.60
N LEU A 838 11.29 -12.16 36.54
CA LEU A 838 12.57 -12.82 36.75
C LEU A 838 13.59 -12.48 35.65
N PHE A 839 13.17 -12.43 34.38
CA PHE A 839 14.02 -11.93 33.29
C PHE A 839 14.42 -10.45 33.52
N LEU A 840 13.49 -9.62 33.99
CA LEU A 840 13.79 -8.21 34.27
C LEU A 840 14.82 -8.05 35.39
N GLU A 841 14.72 -8.88 36.42
CA GLU A 841 15.71 -8.94 37.50
C GLU A 841 17.07 -9.41 36.97
N PHE A 842 17.08 -10.47 36.14
CA PHE A 842 18.28 -10.95 35.47
C PHE A 842 18.95 -9.84 34.66
N ASP A 843 18.21 -9.15 33.79
CA ASP A 843 18.72 -8.11 32.91
C ASP A 843 19.40 -6.99 33.70
N ARG A 844 18.78 -6.56 34.82
CA ARG A 844 19.35 -5.53 35.71
C ARG A 844 20.64 -6.00 36.38
N MET A 845 20.64 -7.19 36.96
CA MET A 845 21.82 -7.76 37.61
C MET A 845 22.95 -7.99 36.60
N PHE A 846 22.61 -8.43 35.39
CA PHE A 846 23.58 -8.72 34.35
C PHE A 846 24.17 -7.44 33.76
N ALA A 847 23.35 -6.43 33.47
CA ALA A 847 23.82 -5.10 33.05
C ALA A 847 24.78 -4.49 34.08
N GLN A 848 24.45 -4.58 35.38
CA GLN A 848 25.32 -4.13 36.46
C GLN A 848 26.64 -4.92 36.48
N LYS A 849 26.60 -6.25 36.33
CA LYS A 849 27.79 -7.11 36.28
C LYS A 849 28.70 -6.79 35.09
N LEU A 850 28.11 -6.40 33.96
CA LEU A 850 28.82 -6.00 32.75
C LEU A 850 29.32 -4.55 32.79
N SER A 851 28.86 -3.74 33.75
CA SER A 851 29.04 -2.29 33.78
C SER A 851 28.53 -1.60 32.50
N LEU A 852 27.41 -2.08 31.95
CA LEU A 852 26.74 -1.50 30.78
C LEU A 852 25.38 -0.91 31.15
N PRO A 853 24.97 0.22 30.55
CA PRO A 853 23.58 0.66 30.63
C PRO A 853 22.65 -0.28 29.84
N ILE A 854 21.41 -0.43 30.29
CA ILE A 854 20.34 -1.08 29.51
C ILE A 854 19.78 -0.05 28.53
N PHE A 855 19.68 -0.40 27.25
CA PHE A 855 19.06 0.47 26.24
C PHE A 855 17.58 0.72 26.57
N ARG A 856 17.14 1.97 26.38
CA ARG A 856 15.73 2.38 26.52
C ARG A 856 15.42 3.42 25.47
N ALA A 857 14.42 3.17 24.63
CA ALA A 857 13.88 4.20 23.75
C ALA A 857 13.28 5.32 24.61
N ARG A 858 13.77 6.55 24.46
CA ARG A 858 13.17 7.73 25.14
C ARG A 858 12.08 8.34 24.27
N ASN A 859 12.25 8.25 22.95
CA ASN A 859 11.39 8.80 21.92
C ASN A 859 11.29 7.80 20.75
N ASP A 860 10.31 7.98 19.86
CA ASP A 860 10.14 7.16 18.65
C ASP A 860 11.37 7.16 17.70
N ASP A 861 12.27 8.14 17.86
CA ASP A 861 13.50 8.29 17.08
C ASP A 861 14.75 7.65 17.74
N ASP A 862 14.66 7.20 18.99
CA ASP A 862 15.79 6.56 19.68
C ASP A 862 15.92 5.10 19.22
N ASP A 863 16.90 4.85 18.34
CA ASP A 863 17.20 3.52 17.84
C ASP A 863 18.58 3.01 18.34
N TYR A 864 18.71 1.69 18.45
CA TYR A 864 19.95 0.99 18.74
C TYR A 864 20.50 0.35 17.46
N GLU A 865 21.82 0.33 17.33
CA GLU A 865 22.46 -0.39 16.22
C GLU A 865 23.12 -1.67 16.71
N ILE A 866 22.74 -2.79 16.11
CA ILE A 866 23.36 -4.10 16.38
C ILE A 866 24.41 -4.41 15.31
N GLU A 867 25.64 -4.68 15.74
CA GLU A 867 26.71 -5.12 14.84
C GLU A 867 26.53 -6.60 14.46
N LYS A 868 26.77 -6.92 13.18
CA LYS A 868 26.85 -8.28 12.63
C LYS A 868 28.32 -8.64 12.50
N ILE A 869 28.78 -9.71 13.15
CA ILE A 869 30.21 -10.04 13.28
C ILE A 869 30.61 -11.13 12.28
N LEU A 870 29.99 -12.30 12.39
CA LEU A 870 30.13 -13.44 11.48
C LEU A 870 28.88 -13.64 10.63
N SER A 871 27.73 -13.22 11.14
CA SER A 871 26.45 -13.27 10.43
C SER A 871 26.40 -12.24 9.29
N GLN A 872 25.65 -12.57 8.26
CA GLN A 872 25.31 -11.70 7.14
C GLN A 872 24.01 -10.95 7.40
N ASP A 873 23.08 -11.56 8.15
CA ASP A 873 21.76 -11.02 8.39
C ASP A 873 21.29 -11.17 9.85
N TRP A 874 20.43 -10.24 10.28
CA TRP A 874 19.83 -10.13 11.61
C TRP A 874 18.42 -9.54 11.47
N TYR A 875 17.43 -10.26 11.98
CA TYR A 875 16.07 -9.75 12.17
C TYR A 875 15.93 -9.14 13.56
N ASP A 876 15.40 -7.92 13.61
CA ASP A 876 15.14 -7.17 14.83
C ASP A 876 13.64 -7.20 15.15
N ASP A 877 13.26 -7.74 16.31
CA ASP A 877 11.88 -7.77 16.80
C ASP A 877 11.60 -6.72 17.89
N TYR A 878 12.45 -5.68 17.96
CA TYR A 878 12.41 -4.56 18.89
C TYR A 878 12.72 -4.94 20.35
N CYS A 879 13.30 -4.00 21.09
CA CYS A 879 13.58 -4.17 22.51
C CYS A 879 12.27 -4.19 23.33
N TRP A 880 12.25 -4.95 24.42
CA TRP A 880 11.02 -5.06 25.23
C TRP A 880 10.69 -3.81 26.03
N GLU A 881 9.46 -3.32 25.90
CA GLU A 881 8.97 -2.13 26.61
C GLU A 881 8.13 -2.51 27.82
N LYS A 882 8.78 -2.82 28.95
CA LYS A 882 8.05 -3.18 30.18
C LYS A 882 7.86 -1.99 31.14
N PRO A 883 6.62 -1.70 31.60
CA PRO A 883 6.37 -0.72 32.66
C PRO A 883 7.14 -1.09 33.94
N GLY A 884 7.82 -0.11 34.55
CA GLY A 884 8.63 -0.31 35.75
C GLY A 884 10.13 -0.51 35.50
N MET A 885 10.58 -0.45 34.24
CA MET A 885 11.98 -0.21 33.90
C MET A 885 12.46 1.17 34.34
N LYS A 886 11.59 2.19 34.48
CA LYS A 886 11.95 3.59 34.81
C LYS A 886 12.94 3.71 35.96
#